data_AF-A0A5B0PLC0-F1
#
_entry.id   AF-A0A5B0PLC0-F1
#
_cell.length_a   1.000
_cell.length_b   1.000
_cell.length_c   1.000
_cell.angle_alpha   90.00
_cell.angle_beta   90.00
_cell.angle_gamma   90.00
#
_symmetry.space_group_name_H-M   'P 1'
#
loop_
_entity.id
_entity.type
_entity.pdbx_description
1 polymer ?
#
loop_
_entity_poly.entity_id
_entity_poly.type
_entity_poly.pdbx_seq_one_letter_code
_entity_poly.pdbx_strand_id
1 'polypeptide(L)'
;MGFLRISSHLVPLIFQASLLQLVWTQPKYLDNPTVRWMRISLLPISLGLLFFNHSMLRDDAEIIRPLKVNLGCMFAGQFFKSFLFAFNRPSSARVIKSRESTVPHGRSILENLFAVLLLLVNGSSNPSKPLQLVTGGSQHTIRSDVVFLLYTIRRMMVLNIFGVLGLYCWKALNDEALIGSYPILKRYAPQITAVIWGVFIWTSIDLGGCMNRISAFGFKSIHRLVSRLVPRYQTILSIDFTILDLEQTCPFYFKKSPLEASSITDFWSRHWHLMLKDLFVEAGSKPFTSFVIWTFGTRKAHPKLLRLAGTIGAFTISAIIHEVGVYSAGPFDRKLRTSIFFISQGLAACLENLFKSLSGRRVCGPLGMIWTSAWLIFFGTPMIEVWTKSIAFDEQKMFDRADQMGFWRMIFTPFCLIKLIFSMPFVKVVKNSAYFSRFQVKYRRRREGKTDYYARKRLITQAKNKYNSPKYRLVVRITNRDIICQVVHAKLQGDFVLAAAYSHELPRYGIKHGLTNWAAAYATGLLVARRALVKLGLDEKYQGVEEPEGDLVLTEANDEGPRPFKAFLDVGLRRTSTGARIFGAMKGASDGGIFVPHSENRFPGYDPEAKELDADTLKSYIYGGHVAEYMEALEEEDDERFKKQFSTYLADDIGSADIEEIYTEAHKAIRADPSPKPTDKSKLEEYKKASKQNKPSKITKEQRAANVKAKVEAYMAASA
;
A
#
# COMPACT_ATOMS: atom_id res chain seq x y z
N MET A 1 -1.80 -9.84 14.40
CA MET A 1 -0.93 -10.95 14.85
C MET A 1 0.57 -10.65 14.75
N GLY A 2 1.05 -9.62 14.03
CA GLY A 2 2.49 -9.31 13.90
C GLY A 2 3.21 -8.91 15.21
N PHE A 3 2.60 -8.07 16.06
CA PHE A 3 3.25 -7.57 17.29
C PHE A 3 3.63 -8.67 18.32
N LEU A 4 2.88 -9.77 18.35
CA LEU A 4 3.18 -10.93 19.21
C LEU A 4 4.46 -11.66 18.78
N ARG A 5 4.84 -11.60 17.49
CA ARG A 5 6.03 -12.31 16.97
C ARG A 5 7.34 -11.65 17.39
N ILE A 6 7.36 -10.34 17.59
CA ILE A 6 8.56 -9.57 17.96
C ILE A 6 8.72 -9.35 19.47
N SER A 7 7.85 -9.94 20.30
CA SER A 7 7.75 -9.65 21.74
C SER A 7 8.18 -10.82 22.65
N SER A 8 8.71 -11.91 22.10
CA SER A 8 9.03 -13.13 22.86
C SER A 8 10.12 -12.92 23.93
N HIS A 9 11.02 -11.96 23.73
CA HIS A 9 12.07 -11.57 24.68
C HIS A 9 11.52 -10.96 25.98
N LEU A 10 10.28 -10.46 25.98
CA LEU A 10 9.68 -9.86 27.18
C LEU A 10 9.47 -10.90 28.28
N VAL A 11 9.18 -12.16 27.92
CA VAL A 11 8.92 -13.23 28.90
C VAL A 11 10.14 -13.49 29.80
N PRO A 12 11.34 -13.84 29.28
CA PRO A 12 12.49 -14.06 30.14
C PRO A 12 12.95 -12.77 30.85
N LEU A 13 12.76 -11.59 30.25
CA LEU A 13 13.03 -10.31 30.92
C LEU A 13 12.11 -10.06 32.13
N ILE A 14 10.82 -10.39 32.03
CA ILE A 14 9.87 -10.35 33.16
C ILE A 14 10.33 -11.26 34.28
N PHE A 15 10.78 -12.48 33.97
CA PHE A 15 11.32 -13.39 34.97
C PHE A 15 12.58 -12.83 35.64
N GLN A 16 13.54 -12.30 34.85
CA GLN A 16 14.75 -11.70 35.39
C GLN A 16 14.45 -10.48 36.28
N ALA A 17 13.55 -9.59 35.85
CA ALA A 17 13.10 -8.45 36.64
C ALA A 17 12.37 -8.88 37.93
N SER A 18 11.58 -9.95 37.88
CA SER A 18 10.88 -10.50 39.05
C SER A 18 11.85 -11.05 40.10
N LEU A 19 12.83 -11.85 39.67
CA LEU A 19 13.86 -12.39 40.57
C LEU A 19 14.70 -11.28 41.19
N LEU A 20 14.96 -10.22 40.43
CA LEU A 20 15.66 -9.06 40.91
C LEU A 20 14.85 -8.29 41.96
N GLN A 21 13.57 -8.05 41.69
CA GLN A 21 12.64 -7.44 42.64
C GLN A 21 12.54 -8.26 43.94
N LEU A 22 12.52 -9.60 43.82
CA LEU A 22 12.49 -10.53 44.95
C LEU A 22 13.72 -10.37 45.87
N VAL A 23 14.93 -10.32 45.29
CA VAL A 23 16.18 -10.06 46.03
C VAL A 23 16.16 -8.72 46.75
N TRP A 24 15.55 -7.69 46.14
CA TRP A 24 15.49 -6.35 46.71
C TRP A 24 14.45 -6.18 47.82
N THR A 25 13.37 -6.96 47.77
CA THR A 25 12.25 -6.89 48.74
C THR A 25 12.42 -7.87 49.89
N GLN A 26 13.07 -9.01 49.66
CA GLN A 26 13.23 -10.08 50.63
C GLN A 26 14.71 -10.41 50.85
N PRO A 27 15.32 -9.91 51.93
CA PRO A 27 16.76 -10.07 52.22
C PRO A 27 17.23 -11.53 52.27
N LYS A 28 16.35 -12.48 52.62
CA LYS A 28 16.66 -13.92 52.67
C LYS A 28 17.11 -14.51 51.33
N TYR A 29 16.80 -13.85 50.20
CA TYR A 29 17.19 -14.30 48.87
C TYR A 29 18.45 -13.60 48.34
N LEU A 30 19.06 -12.70 49.10
CA LEU A 30 20.24 -11.93 48.67
C LEU A 30 21.43 -12.83 48.33
N ASP A 31 21.72 -13.79 49.21
CA ASP A 31 22.84 -14.72 49.07
C ASP A 31 22.41 -16.12 48.59
N ASN A 32 21.15 -16.28 48.17
CA ASN A 32 20.63 -17.56 47.71
C ASN A 32 21.29 -17.95 46.37
N PRO A 33 22.04 -19.07 46.30
CA PRO A 33 22.79 -19.45 45.10
C PRO A 33 21.85 -19.78 43.93
N THR A 34 20.69 -20.38 44.20
CA THR A 34 19.70 -20.74 43.17
C THR A 34 19.14 -19.51 42.49
N VAL A 35 18.74 -18.48 43.24
CA VAL A 35 18.22 -17.22 42.67
C VAL A 35 19.30 -16.49 41.86
N ARG A 36 20.54 -16.48 42.35
CA ARG A 36 21.68 -15.90 41.63
C ARG A 36 21.95 -16.61 40.31
N TRP A 37 22.07 -17.93 40.32
CA TRP A 37 22.36 -18.70 39.11
C TRP A 37 21.18 -18.66 38.13
N MET A 38 19.94 -18.70 38.60
CA MET A 38 18.76 -18.56 37.73
C MET A 38 18.76 -17.23 36.97
N ARG A 39 19.11 -16.11 37.63
CA ARG A 39 19.23 -14.80 36.96
C ARG A 39 20.31 -14.78 35.87
N ILE A 40 21.45 -15.44 36.13
CA ILE A 40 22.58 -15.53 35.19
C ILE A 40 22.24 -16.48 34.02
N SER A 41 21.65 -17.64 34.29
CA SER A 41 21.28 -18.64 33.28
C SER A 41 20.17 -18.16 32.34
N LEU A 42 19.32 -17.23 32.77
CA LEU A 42 18.34 -16.58 31.91
C LEU A 42 18.96 -15.58 30.92
N LEU A 43 20.18 -15.10 31.16
CA LEU A 43 20.81 -14.07 30.32
C LEU A 43 21.03 -14.53 28.87
N PRO A 44 21.65 -15.70 28.57
CA PRO A 44 21.78 -16.18 27.19
C PRO A 44 20.44 -16.34 26.47
N ILE A 45 19.40 -16.77 27.19
CA ILE A 45 18.04 -16.94 26.66
C ILE A 45 17.42 -15.58 26.29
N SER A 46 17.49 -14.61 27.21
CA SER A 46 17.03 -13.23 26.97
C SER A 46 17.76 -12.60 25.79
N LEU A 47 19.09 -12.75 25.72
CA LEU A 47 19.90 -12.20 24.64
C LEU A 47 19.60 -12.86 23.29
N GLY A 48 19.51 -14.19 23.24
CA GLY A 48 19.17 -14.92 22.02
C GLY A 48 17.82 -14.51 21.46
N LEU A 49 16.80 -14.38 22.32
CA LEU A 49 15.47 -13.91 21.91
C LEU A 49 15.45 -12.43 21.54
N LEU A 50 16.24 -11.57 22.19
CA LEU A 50 16.38 -10.16 21.80
C LEU A 50 16.99 -10.03 20.40
N PHE A 51 18.07 -10.77 20.10
CA PHE A 51 18.68 -10.78 18.77
C PHE A 51 17.73 -11.35 17.71
N PHE A 52 17.03 -12.44 18.01
CA PHE A 52 16.03 -13.00 17.11
C PHE A 52 14.92 -12.00 16.81
N ASN A 53 14.33 -11.38 17.83
CA ASN A 53 13.27 -10.38 17.65
C ASN A 53 13.76 -9.14 16.92
N HIS A 54 14.99 -8.68 17.16
CA HIS A 54 15.60 -7.59 16.42
C HIS A 54 15.77 -7.94 14.93
N SER A 55 16.22 -9.16 14.61
CA SER A 55 16.32 -9.63 13.22
C SER A 55 14.94 -9.66 12.55
N MET A 56 13.93 -10.20 13.23
CA MET A 56 12.56 -10.21 12.73
C MET A 56 12.03 -8.79 12.48
N LEU A 57 12.25 -7.85 13.41
CA LEU A 57 11.86 -6.44 13.25
C LEU A 57 12.49 -5.82 11.99
N ARG A 58 13.77 -6.14 11.73
CA ARG A 58 14.49 -5.64 10.56
C ARG A 58 13.89 -6.16 9.26
N ASP A 59 13.56 -7.44 9.20
CA ASP A 59 13.05 -8.10 7.99
C ASP A 59 11.53 -7.88 7.76
N ASP A 60 10.81 -7.40 8.77
CA ASP A 60 9.35 -7.19 8.68
C ASP A 60 8.99 -6.00 7.77
N ALA A 61 8.36 -6.27 6.63
CA ALA A 61 7.93 -5.24 5.69
C ALA A 61 6.66 -4.48 6.13
N GLU A 62 5.92 -4.97 7.12
CA GLU A 62 4.70 -4.34 7.65
C GLU A 62 4.99 -3.21 8.64
N ILE A 63 6.20 -3.14 9.21
CA ILE A 63 6.55 -2.10 10.19
C ILE A 63 7.24 -0.94 9.46
N ILE A 64 6.70 0.28 9.61
CA ILE A 64 7.31 1.47 9.00
C ILE A 64 8.72 1.71 9.55
N ARG A 65 9.65 2.14 8.68
CA ARG A 65 11.06 2.34 9.05
C ARG A 65 11.29 3.32 10.22
N PRO A 66 10.58 4.47 10.34
CA PRO A 66 10.71 5.33 11.53
C PRO A 66 10.37 4.60 12.85
N LEU A 67 9.36 3.72 12.82
CA LEU A 67 8.97 2.94 14.00
C LEU A 67 10.02 1.87 14.32
N LYS A 68 10.68 1.30 13.30
CA LYS A 68 11.80 0.36 13.50
C LYS A 68 12.96 1.00 14.26
N VAL A 69 13.28 2.27 14.01
CA VAL A 69 14.35 2.97 14.75
C VAL A 69 14.02 3.03 16.25
N ASN A 70 12.81 3.43 16.61
CA ASN A 70 12.38 3.51 18.01
C ASN A 70 12.34 2.14 18.69
N LEU A 71 11.81 1.11 18.02
CA LEU A 71 11.78 -0.25 18.54
C LEU A 71 13.19 -0.86 18.67
N GLY A 72 14.09 -0.54 17.73
CA GLY A 72 15.50 -0.92 17.79
C GLY A 72 16.23 -0.30 18.99
N CYS A 73 16.03 1.00 19.24
CA CYS A 73 16.54 1.67 20.45
C CYS A 73 15.99 1.02 21.73
N MET A 74 14.70 0.64 21.74
CA MET A 74 14.08 -0.05 22.87
C MET A 74 14.72 -1.43 23.11
N PHE A 75 14.92 -2.22 22.06
CA PHE A 75 15.58 -3.54 22.16
C PHE A 75 17.03 -3.42 22.63
N ALA A 76 17.77 -2.41 22.15
CA ALA A 76 19.12 -2.13 22.64
C ALA A 76 19.11 -1.70 24.13
N GLY A 77 18.13 -0.91 24.56
CA GLY A 77 17.96 -0.59 25.98
C GLY A 77 17.69 -1.84 26.82
N GLN A 78 16.80 -2.72 26.35
CA GLN A 78 16.48 -3.99 27.01
C GLN A 78 17.66 -4.98 27.04
N PHE A 79 18.53 -4.95 26.01
CA PHE A 79 19.79 -5.68 26.01
C PHE A 79 20.62 -5.28 27.23
N PHE A 80 20.87 -3.98 27.46
CA PHE A 80 21.60 -3.53 28.65
C PHE A 80 20.86 -3.86 29.95
N LYS A 81 19.53 -3.75 29.97
CA LYS A 81 18.74 -4.17 31.13
C LYS A 81 18.89 -5.64 31.46
N SER A 82 19.01 -6.54 30.48
CA SER A 82 19.20 -7.96 30.74
C SER A 82 20.47 -8.23 31.56
N PHE A 83 21.57 -7.52 31.24
CA PHE A 83 22.81 -7.56 32.03
C PHE A 83 22.62 -6.96 33.42
N LEU A 84 21.98 -5.81 33.53
CA LEU A 84 21.70 -5.19 34.82
C LEU A 84 20.82 -6.10 35.69
N PHE A 85 19.81 -6.75 35.12
CA PHE A 85 18.97 -7.69 35.84
C PHE A 85 19.69 -8.98 36.23
N ALA A 86 20.70 -9.41 35.48
CA ALA A 86 21.51 -10.57 35.83
C ALA A 86 22.52 -10.28 36.96
N PHE A 87 23.16 -9.09 36.94
CA PHE A 87 24.34 -8.83 37.78
C PHE A 87 24.17 -7.79 38.87
N ASN A 88 23.14 -6.93 38.81
CA ASN A 88 22.97 -5.88 39.81
C ASN A 88 22.62 -6.46 41.20
N ARG A 89 23.13 -5.84 42.27
CA ARG A 89 22.96 -6.28 43.66
C ARG A 89 22.64 -5.08 44.57
N PRO A 90 21.76 -5.24 45.58
CA PRO A 90 21.59 -4.26 46.65
C PRO A 90 22.88 -4.12 47.48
N SER A 91 23.22 -2.90 47.91
CA SER A 91 24.27 -2.68 48.91
C SER A 91 23.79 -3.10 50.30
N SER A 92 24.60 -3.85 51.06
CA SER A 92 24.28 -4.40 52.39
C SER A 92 23.73 -3.37 53.39
N ALA A 93 24.26 -2.13 53.40
CA ALA A 93 23.80 -1.05 54.28
C ALA A 93 22.36 -0.54 53.99
N ARG A 94 21.83 -0.74 52.78
CA ARG A 94 20.46 -0.30 52.42
C ARG A 94 19.37 -1.30 52.81
N VAL A 95 19.73 -2.58 52.86
CA VAL A 95 18.85 -3.68 53.32
C VAL A 95 18.56 -3.53 54.82
N ILE A 96 19.49 -2.90 55.56
CA ILE A 96 19.32 -2.57 56.98
C ILE A 96 18.33 -1.40 57.16
N LYS A 97 18.34 -0.39 56.27
CA LYS A 97 17.42 0.76 56.38
C LYS A 97 15.97 0.43 56.03
N SER A 98 15.72 -0.56 55.16
CA SER A 98 14.36 -1.10 54.93
C SER A 98 13.81 -1.91 56.10
N ARG A 99 14.63 -2.16 57.14
CA ARG A 99 14.22 -2.83 58.39
C ARG A 99 13.60 -1.85 59.40
N GLU A 100 13.84 -0.55 59.24
CA GLU A 100 13.37 0.49 60.17
C GLU A 100 12.13 1.26 59.68
N SER A 101 11.78 1.17 58.39
CA SER A 101 10.55 1.77 57.87
C SER A 101 9.56 0.70 57.37
N THR A 102 8.39 0.65 58.00
CA THR A 102 7.13 -0.02 57.63
C THR A 102 6.84 -1.42 58.23
N VAL A 103 5.84 -1.39 59.11
CA VAL A 103 4.77 -2.36 59.43
C VAL A 103 4.55 -3.47 58.37
N PRO A 104 4.28 -4.73 58.76
CA PRO A 104 4.00 -5.81 57.83
C PRO A 104 2.61 -5.65 57.21
N HIS A 105 2.53 -5.12 55.99
CA HIS A 105 1.44 -5.43 55.07
C HIS A 105 2.05 -6.10 53.85
N GLY A 106 1.71 -7.38 53.65
CA GLY A 106 2.13 -8.14 52.48
C GLY A 106 1.63 -7.45 51.22
N ARG A 107 2.56 -7.00 50.36
CA ARG A 107 2.19 -6.45 49.05
C ARG A 107 1.39 -7.48 48.26
N SER A 108 0.29 -7.04 47.65
CA SER A 108 -0.56 -7.91 46.85
C SER A 108 0.21 -8.44 45.62
N ILE A 109 -0.22 -9.58 45.06
CA ILE A 109 0.38 -10.15 43.83
C ILE A 109 0.36 -9.13 42.68
N LEU A 110 -0.71 -8.33 42.60
CA LEU A 110 -0.87 -7.27 41.61
C LEU A 110 0.13 -6.13 41.79
N GLU A 111 0.44 -5.73 43.02
CA GLU A 111 1.46 -4.71 43.30
C GLU A 111 2.86 -5.15 42.88
N ASN A 112 3.18 -6.43 43.12
CA ASN A 112 4.46 -7.00 42.70
C ASN A 112 4.53 -7.12 41.18
N LEU A 113 3.46 -7.55 40.51
CA LEU A 113 3.40 -7.61 39.05
C LEU A 113 3.53 -6.21 38.41
N PHE A 114 2.86 -5.20 38.98
CA PHE A 114 2.95 -3.81 38.54
C PHE A 114 4.36 -3.24 38.72
N ALA A 115 5.01 -3.49 39.85
CA ALA A 115 6.39 -3.09 40.10
C ALA A 115 7.39 -3.71 39.09
N VAL A 116 7.19 -4.99 38.74
CA VAL A 116 7.99 -5.69 37.72
C VAL A 116 7.77 -5.09 36.34
N LEU A 117 6.53 -4.81 35.96
CA LEU A 117 6.21 -4.16 34.68
C LEU A 117 6.85 -2.77 34.58
N LEU A 118 6.81 -1.99 35.66
CA LEU A 118 7.45 -0.68 35.73
C LEU A 118 8.96 -0.78 35.56
N LEU A 119 9.64 -1.79 36.10
CA LEU A 119 11.09 -1.98 35.90
C LEU A 119 11.46 -2.23 34.43
N LEU A 120 10.57 -2.88 33.68
CA LEU A 120 10.79 -3.15 32.26
C LEU A 120 10.61 -1.89 31.40
N VAL A 121 9.63 -1.05 31.73
CA VAL A 121 9.27 0.13 30.94
C VAL A 121 10.04 1.39 31.36
N ASN A 122 10.42 1.52 32.63
CA ASN A 122 11.09 2.72 33.17
C ASN A 122 12.56 2.83 32.73
N GLY A 123 13.16 4.01 32.81
CA GLY A 123 14.59 4.23 32.52
C GLY A 123 15.56 3.53 33.47
N SER A 124 15.15 3.28 34.71
CA SER A 124 16.00 2.69 35.75
C SER A 124 15.80 1.18 35.85
N SER A 125 16.89 0.43 36.04
CA SER A 125 16.86 -1.01 36.35
C SER A 125 16.94 -1.30 37.85
N ASN A 126 16.89 -0.25 38.68
CA ASN A 126 16.98 -0.32 40.13
C ASN A 126 15.59 -0.21 40.79
N PRO A 127 15.13 -1.27 41.49
CA PRO A 127 13.92 -1.31 42.33
C PRO A 127 13.80 -0.28 43.44
N SER A 128 14.88 0.41 43.80
CA SER A 128 14.82 1.52 44.76
C SER A 128 14.48 2.87 44.11
N LYS A 129 14.41 2.94 42.78
CA LYS A 129 14.05 4.13 41.99
C LYS A 129 12.80 3.92 41.11
N PRO A 130 11.76 3.19 41.54
CA PRO A 130 10.57 3.05 40.71
C PRO A 130 9.92 4.42 40.55
N LEU A 131 9.07 4.56 39.51
CA LEU A 131 8.04 5.58 39.48
C LEU A 131 7.23 5.43 40.77
N GLN A 132 7.51 6.25 41.79
CA GLN A 132 6.79 6.18 43.04
C GLN A 132 5.37 6.67 42.73
N LEU A 133 4.37 5.81 42.93
CA LEU A 133 3.00 6.25 43.05
C LEU A 133 2.96 7.13 44.30
N VAL A 134 3.11 8.44 44.11
CA VAL A 134 3.13 9.37 45.24
C VAL A 134 1.68 9.58 45.64
N THR A 135 1.29 9.00 46.77
CA THR A 135 0.03 9.34 47.42
C THR A 135 0.19 10.72 48.03
N GLY A 136 -0.46 11.72 47.44
CA GLY A 136 -0.54 13.03 48.08
C GLY A 136 -1.36 12.89 49.36
N GLY A 137 -1.01 13.60 50.44
CA GLY A 137 -1.84 13.63 51.64
C GLY A 137 -3.27 14.14 51.35
N SER A 138 -4.09 14.29 52.39
CA SER A 138 -5.51 14.70 52.37
C SER A 138 -5.85 16.05 51.69
N GLN A 139 -4.92 16.66 50.95
CA GLN A 139 -5.04 17.97 50.30
C GLN A 139 -5.20 17.93 48.76
N HIS A 140 -5.16 16.76 48.08
CA HIS A 140 -5.35 16.70 46.62
C HIS A 140 -6.84 16.79 46.21
N THR A 141 -7.20 17.90 45.56
CA THR A 141 -8.57 18.18 45.09
C THR A 141 -8.72 17.99 43.58
N ILE A 142 -9.96 17.88 43.07
CA ILE A 142 -10.27 17.85 41.63
C ILE A 142 -9.64 19.04 40.89
N ARG A 143 -9.49 20.19 41.56
CA ARG A 143 -8.83 21.39 41.02
C ARG A 143 -7.37 21.11 40.64
N SER A 144 -6.63 20.34 41.45
CA SER A 144 -5.24 19.96 41.13
C SER A 144 -5.16 19.07 39.87
N ASP A 145 -6.11 18.14 39.71
CA ASP A 145 -6.20 17.26 38.53
C ASP A 145 -6.52 18.08 37.25
N VAL A 146 -7.39 19.09 37.35
CA VAL A 146 -7.72 19.99 36.23
C VAL A 146 -6.53 20.88 35.86
N VAL A 147 -5.80 21.43 36.84
CA VAL A 147 -4.58 22.22 36.58
C VAL A 147 -3.52 21.36 35.89
N PHE A 148 -3.34 20.11 36.33
CA PHE A 148 -2.46 19.14 35.68
C PHE A 148 -2.83 18.90 34.21
N LEU A 149 -4.13 18.74 33.91
CA LEU A 149 -4.64 18.56 32.55
C LEU A 149 -4.41 19.81 31.70
N LEU A 150 -4.76 21.00 32.19
CA LEU A 150 -4.59 22.27 31.47
C LEU A 150 -3.12 22.55 31.15
N TYR A 151 -2.21 22.30 32.10
CA TYR A 151 -0.78 22.45 31.85
C TYR A 151 -0.29 21.48 30.77
N THR A 152 -0.81 20.24 30.77
CA THR A 152 -0.48 19.23 29.76
C THR A 152 -1.00 19.62 28.38
N ILE A 153 -2.24 20.13 28.27
CA ILE A 153 -2.84 20.62 27.02
C ILE A 153 -2.06 21.84 26.50
N ARG A 154 -1.76 22.82 27.36
CA ARG A 154 -0.96 24.00 27.00
C ARG A 154 0.38 23.59 26.41
N ARG A 155 1.07 22.64 27.06
CA ARG A 155 2.35 22.13 26.57
C ARG A 155 2.22 21.44 25.21
N MET A 156 1.18 20.63 25.01
CA MET A 156 0.92 20.00 23.71
C MET A 156 0.67 21.01 22.58
N MET A 157 -0.05 22.09 22.85
CA MET A 157 -0.25 23.17 21.87
C MET A 157 1.08 23.81 21.48
N VAL A 158 1.93 24.13 22.46
CA VAL A 158 3.27 24.69 22.22
C VAL A 158 4.11 23.73 21.37
N LEU A 159 4.14 22.44 21.71
CA LEU A 159 4.89 21.43 20.94
C LEU A 159 4.37 21.29 19.50
N ASN A 160 3.05 21.37 19.29
CA ASN A 160 2.46 21.36 17.95
C ASN A 160 2.91 22.57 17.13
N ILE A 161 2.88 23.77 17.72
CA ILE A 161 3.34 25.00 17.06
C ILE A 161 4.81 24.88 16.63
N PHE A 162 5.70 24.48 17.53
CA PHE A 162 7.13 24.30 17.19
C PHE A 162 7.35 23.25 16.11
N GLY A 163 6.59 22.15 16.13
CA GLY A 163 6.68 21.13 15.09
C GLY A 163 6.16 21.60 13.73
N VAL A 164 5.07 22.38 13.68
CA VAL A 164 4.52 22.90 12.41
C VAL A 164 5.45 23.96 11.83
N LEU A 165 5.99 24.85 12.67
CA LEU A 165 7.01 25.81 12.26
C LEU A 165 8.25 25.10 11.71
N GLY A 166 8.74 24.07 12.39
CA GLY A 166 9.85 23.26 11.91
C GLY A 166 9.58 22.62 10.54
N LEU A 167 8.38 22.11 10.30
CA LEU A 167 7.98 21.51 9.03
C LEU A 167 7.94 22.54 7.89
N TYR A 168 7.37 23.72 8.13
CA TYR A 168 7.32 24.76 7.11
C TYR A 168 8.70 25.37 6.83
N CYS A 169 9.55 25.52 7.85
CA CYS A 169 10.96 25.86 7.64
C CYS A 169 11.69 24.80 6.81
N TRP A 170 11.38 23.50 7.00
CA TRP A 170 11.99 22.45 6.18
C TRP A 170 11.50 22.47 4.74
N LYS A 171 10.19 22.67 4.55
CA LYS A 171 9.58 22.80 3.23
C LYS A 171 10.19 23.98 2.47
N ALA A 172 10.41 25.11 3.14
CA ALA A 172 11.03 26.31 2.57
C ALA A 172 12.46 26.07 2.04
N LEU A 173 13.20 25.09 2.59
CA LEU A 173 14.52 24.71 2.08
C LEU A 173 14.48 23.94 0.75
N ASN A 174 13.31 23.48 0.32
CA ASN A 174 13.08 22.76 -0.93
C ASN A 174 12.27 23.58 -1.95
N ASP A 175 11.98 24.85 -1.65
CA ASP A 175 11.25 25.75 -2.54
C ASP A 175 12.21 26.47 -3.50
N GLU A 176 12.12 26.15 -4.79
CA GLU A 176 13.01 26.70 -5.82
C GLU A 176 12.92 28.24 -5.93
N ALA A 177 11.75 28.83 -5.71
CA ALA A 177 11.56 30.28 -5.78
C ALA A 177 12.25 30.99 -4.61
N LEU A 178 12.18 30.39 -3.42
CA LEU A 178 12.80 30.93 -2.22
C LEU A 178 14.32 30.77 -2.24
N ILE A 179 14.82 29.63 -2.75
CA ILE A 179 16.26 29.38 -2.94
C ILE A 179 16.85 30.32 -3.99
N GLY A 180 16.11 30.61 -5.07
CA GLY A 180 16.51 31.58 -6.08
C GLY A 180 16.68 33.00 -5.51
N SER A 181 15.81 33.38 -4.57
CA SER A 181 15.85 34.68 -3.89
C SER A 181 16.94 34.77 -2.81
N TYR A 182 17.23 33.67 -2.11
CA TYR A 182 18.21 33.61 -1.03
C TYR A 182 19.17 32.41 -1.17
N PRO A 183 20.23 32.52 -2.01
CA PRO A 183 21.17 31.42 -2.26
C PRO A 183 21.90 30.91 -1.00
N ILE A 184 21.98 31.74 0.05
CA ILE A 184 22.58 31.39 1.33
C ILE A 184 21.84 30.23 2.02
N LEU A 185 20.53 30.07 1.78
CA LEU A 185 19.73 28.97 2.34
C LEU A 185 20.21 27.61 1.82
N LYS A 186 20.61 27.52 0.55
CA LYS A 186 21.16 26.29 -0.03
C LYS A 186 22.49 25.90 0.60
N ARG A 187 23.33 26.88 0.93
CA ARG A 187 24.63 26.66 1.59
C ARG A 187 24.49 26.11 3.00
N TYR A 188 23.49 26.59 3.75
CA TYR A 188 23.24 26.18 5.13
C TYR A 188 22.12 25.14 5.29
N ALA A 189 21.59 24.60 4.19
CA ALA A 189 20.49 23.64 4.23
C ALA A 189 20.78 22.43 5.13
N PRO A 190 21.96 21.77 5.09
CA PRO A 190 22.25 20.64 5.97
C PRO A 190 22.20 20.99 7.46
N GLN A 191 22.70 22.18 7.84
CA GLN A 191 22.70 22.67 9.21
C GLN A 191 21.29 23.02 9.68
N ILE A 192 20.50 23.68 8.84
CA ILE A 192 19.10 24.02 9.14
C ILE A 192 18.26 22.74 9.27
N THR A 193 18.45 21.77 8.37
CA THR A 193 17.83 20.44 8.47
C THR A 193 18.21 19.75 9.79
N ALA A 194 19.47 19.81 10.23
CA ALA A 194 19.88 19.23 11.50
C ALA A 194 19.16 19.86 12.70
N VAL A 195 18.97 21.19 12.71
CA VAL A 195 18.20 21.89 13.75
C VAL A 195 16.74 21.45 13.74
N ILE A 196 16.11 21.40 12.56
CA ILE A 196 14.70 21.00 12.41
C ILE A 196 14.48 19.57 12.90
N TRP A 197 15.34 18.63 12.52
CA TRP A 197 15.27 17.25 12.99
C TRP A 197 15.47 17.15 14.51
N GLY A 198 16.35 17.97 15.10
CA GLY A 198 16.47 18.10 16.55
C GLY A 198 15.17 18.54 17.22
N VAL A 199 14.48 19.54 16.65
CA VAL A 199 13.16 20.00 17.12
C VAL A 199 12.10 18.91 16.97
N PHE A 200 12.09 18.15 15.88
CA PHE A 200 11.14 17.04 15.68
C PHE A 200 11.35 15.91 16.68
N ILE A 201 12.60 15.52 16.95
CA ILE A 201 12.91 14.49 17.94
C ILE A 201 12.45 14.94 19.32
N TRP A 202 12.80 16.17 19.71
CA TRP A 202 12.38 16.74 20.99
C TRP A 202 10.85 16.79 21.13
N THR A 203 10.18 17.41 20.16
CA THR A 203 8.71 17.58 20.22
C THR A 203 7.99 16.24 20.20
N SER A 204 8.49 15.25 19.46
CA SER A 204 7.91 13.89 19.43
C SER A 204 8.05 13.16 20.77
N ILE A 205 9.23 13.19 21.40
CA ILE A 205 9.45 12.54 22.70
C ILE A 205 8.60 13.21 23.79
N ASP A 206 8.56 14.54 23.84
CA ASP A 206 7.80 15.28 24.85
C ASP A 206 6.28 15.12 24.66
N LEU A 207 5.81 15.03 23.40
CA LEU A 207 4.42 14.74 23.08
C LEU A 207 4.02 13.33 23.53
N GLY A 208 4.90 12.32 23.38
CA GLY A 208 4.71 10.99 23.98
C GLY A 208 4.59 11.03 25.51
N GLY A 209 5.38 11.87 26.17
CA GLY A 209 5.26 12.13 27.61
C GLY A 209 3.92 12.78 27.99
N CYS A 210 3.42 13.74 27.21
CA CYS A 210 2.11 14.34 27.38
C CYS A 210 0.97 13.31 27.23
N MET A 211 1.09 12.37 26.28
CA MET A 211 0.11 11.28 26.13
C MET A 211 0.04 10.41 27.38
N ASN A 212 1.18 10.03 27.96
CA ASN A 212 1.22 9.25 29.20
C ASN A 212 0.57 10.01 30.37
N ARG A 213 0.71 11.34 30.43
CA ARG A 213 0.03 12.19 31.42
C ARG A 213 -1.49 12.20 31.23
N ILE A 214 -1.97 12.35 29.99
CA ILE A 214 -3.41 12.28 29.69
C ILE A 214 -3.97 10.90 30.05
N SER A 215 -3.25 9.82 29.73
CA SER A 215 -3.66 8.46 30.10
C SER A 215 -3.74 8.28 31.61
N ALA A 216 -2.78 8.80 32.38
CA ALA A 216 -2.80 8.74 33.84
C ALA A 216 -3.99 9.52 34.43
N PHE A 217 -4.28 10.72 33.91
CA PHE A 217 -5.47 11.49 34.29
C PHE A 217 -6.77 10.76 33.93
N GLY A 218 -6.83 10.17 32.73
CA GLY A 218 -7.97 9.38 32.27
C GLY A 218 -8.21 8.16 33.18
N PHE A 219 -7.16 7.42 33.52
CA PHE A 219 -7.23 6.29 34.44
C PHE A 219 -7.74 6.71 35.83
N LYS A 220 -7.19 7.80 36.40
CA LYS A 220 -7.65 8.35 37.68
C LYS A 220 -9.13 8.80 37.62
N SER A 221 -9.54 9.40 36.51
CA SER A 221 -10.92 9.87 36.30
C SER A 221 -11.90 8.72 36.15
N ILE A 222 -11.55 7.68 35.39
CA ILE A 222 -12.33 6.45 35.26
C ILE A 222 -12.44 5.74 36.60
N HIS A 223 -11.33 5.60 37.33
CA HIS A 223 -11.33 4.99 38.65
C HIS A 223 -12.28 5.72 39.61
N ARG A 224 -12.27 7.07 39.62
CA ARG A 224 -13.18 7.91 40.41
C ARG A 224 -14.65 7.77 40.00
N LEU A 225 -14.93 7.59 38.70
CA LEU A 225 -16.28 7.38 38.19
C LEU A 225 -16.80 5.99 38.58
N VAL A 226 -15.99 4.95 38.38
CA VAL A 226 -16.35 3.56 38.69
C VAL A 226 -16.51 3.35 40.20
N SER A 227 -15.65 3.96 41.03
CA SER A 227 -15.78 3.87 42.49
C SER A 227 -17.07 4.53 43.01
N ARG A 228 -17.58 5.55 42.32
CA ARG A 228 -18.90 6.15 42.63
C ARG A 228 -20.07 5.28 42.18
N LEU A 229 -19.96 4.60 41.04
CA LEU A 229 -21.06 3.80 40.47
C LEU A 229 -21.16 2.40 41.09
N VAL A 230 -20.04 1.83 41.56
CA VAL A 230 -19.99 0.47 42.14
C VAL A 230 -19.19 0.49 43.43
N PRO A 231 -19.82 0.66 44.60
CA PRO A 231 -19.13 0.77 45.89
C PRO A 231 -18.26 -0.45 46.25
N ARG A 232 -18.62 -1.66 45.76
CA ARG A 232 -17.82 -2.89 45.94
C ARG A 232 -16.51 -2.93 45.13
N TYR A 233 -16.34 -2.05 44.14
CA TYR A 233 -15.13 -1.98 43.30
C TYR A 233 -13.91 -1.53 44.11
N GLN A 234 -14.13 -0.69 45.13
CA GLN A 234 -13.06 -0.17 45.99
C GLN A 234 -12.40 -1.28 46.83
N THR A 235 -13.11 -2.37 47.12
CA THR A 235 -12.61 -3.51 47.90
C THR A 235 -11.72 -4.47 47.08
N ILE A 236 -11.74 -4.36 45.74
CA ILE A 236 -11.01 -5.26 44.82
C ILE A 236 -9.58 -4.74 44.53
N LEU A 237 -9.36 -3.43 44.59
CA LEU A 237 -8.06 -2.80 44.33
C LEU A 237 -7.35 -2.48 45.65
N SER A 238 -6.12 -2.96 45.81
CA SER A 238 -5.32 -2.72 47.02
C SER A 238 -4.80 -1.27 47.14
N ILE A 239 -4.92 -0.46 46.09
CA ILE A 239 -4.45 0.94 46.02
C ILE A 239 -5.63 1.85 45.67
N ASP A 240 -5.89 2.85 46.51
CA ASP A 240 -6.81 3.95 46.18
C ASP A 240 -6.12 4.96 45.25
N PHE A 241 -6.44 4.90 43.96
CA PHE A 241 -5.86 5.80 42.96
C PHE A 241 -6.40 7.23 43.04
N THR A 242 -7.44 7.50 43.86
CA THR A 242 -7.97 8.85 44.02
C THR A 242 -7.02 9.79 44.77
N ILE A 243 -6.16 9.23 45.62
CA ILE A 243 -5.17 9.91 46.48
C ILE A 243 -3.86 10.20 45.72
N LEU A 244 -3.72 9.69 44.48
CA LEU A 244 -2.50 9.80 43.70
C LEU A 244 -2.20 11.24 43.25
N ASP A 245 -1.00 11.74 43.54
CA ASP A 245 -0.48 12.98 42.96
C ASP A 245 0.00 12.70 41.52
N LEU A 246 -0.78 13.17 40.55
CA LEU A 246 -0.51 12.96 39.13
C LEU A 246 0.77 13.66 38.66
N GLU A 247 1.13 14.81 39.25
CA GLU A 247 2.27 15.59 38.81
C GLU A 247 3.60 14.91 39.17
N GLN A 248 3.69 14.39 40.40
CA GLN A 248 4.86 13.64 40.86
C GLN A 248 4.92 12.24 40.28
N THR A 249 3.76 11.61 40.05
CA THR A 249 3.70 10.25 39.51
C THR A 249 4.05 10.21 38.03
N CYS A 250 3.62 11.17 37.21
CA CYS A 250 3.91 11.22 35.79
C CYS A 250 4.52 12.59 35.40
N PRO A 251 5.78 12.86 35.79
CA PRO A 251 6.42 14.13 35.48
C PRO A 251 6.70 14.24 33.98
N PHE A 252 6.85 15.47 33.49
CA PHE A 252 7.29 15.68 32.11
C PHE A 252 8.68 15.10 31.87
N TYR A 253 8.88 14.54 30.67
CA TYR A 253 10.18 14.02 30.27
C TYR A 253 11.24 15.11 30.15
N PHE A 254 10.82 16.31 29.74
CA PHE A 254 11.67 17.50 29.69
C PHE A 254 11.25 18.48 30.81
N LYS A 255 12.17 18.76 31.74
CA LYS A 255 11.93 19.74 32.82
C LYS A 255 12.09 21.18 32.34
N LYS A 256 12.98 21.40 31.38
CA LYS A 256 13.27 22.68 30.74
C LYS A 256 13.34 22.52 29.23
N SER A 257 13.23 23.62 28.50
CA SER A 257 13.31 23.61 27.03
C SER A 257 14.75 23.36 26.56
N PRO A 258 15.02 22.40 25.66
CA PRO A 258 16.34 22.18 25.08
C PRO A 258 16.98 23.44 24.45
N LEU A 259 16.15 24.36 23.95
CA LEU A 259 16.59 25.58 23.27
C LEU A 259 17.17 26.64 24.22
N GLU A 260 16.90 26.54 25.52
CA GLU A 260 17.38 27.50 26.54
C GLU A 260 18.76 27.12 27.12
N ALA A 261 19.34 26.00 26.69
CA ALA A 261 20.59 25.49 27.26
C ALA A 261 21.78 26.38 26.90
N SER A 262 22.56 26.75 27.92
CA SER A 262 23.73 27.64 27.78
C SER A 262 25.08 26.91 27.82
N SER A 263 25.09 25.59 27.94
CA SER A 263 26.27 24.73 27.81
C SER A 263 25.82 23.31 27.41
N ILE A 264 26.72 22.52 26.84
CA ILE A 264 26.49 21.13 26.44
C ILE A 264 26.24 20.26 27.67
N THR A 265 26.97 20.50 28.76
CA THR A 265 26.73 19.81 30.03
C THR A 265 25.33 20.15 30.58
N ASP A 266 24.88 21.40 30.49
CA ASP A 266 23.55 21.84 30.94
C ASP A 266 22.43 21.31 30.03
N PHE A 267 22.68 21.21 28.72
CA PHE A 267 21.79 20.60 27.74
C PHE A 267 21.47 19.15 28.11
N TRP A 268 22.48 18.27 28.16
CA TRP A 268 22.26 16.84 28.39
C TRP A 268 21.86 16.47 29.83
N SER A 269 22.13 17.33 30.81
CA SER A 269 21.84 17.03 32.22
C SER A 269 20.49 17.53 32.72
N ARG A 270 20.03 18.71 32.25
CA ARG A 270 18.85 19.41 32.76
C ARG A 270 17.79 19.74 31.70
N HIS A 271 18.20 19.95 30.45
CA HIS A 271 17.29 20.37 29.37
C HIS A 271 16.94 19.25 28.40
N TRP A 272 17.65 18.11 28.41
CA TRP A 272 17.31 16.92 27.64
C TRP A 272 16.45 15.93 28.43
N HIS A 273 15.87 14.93 27.75
CA HIS A 273 14.91 14.02 28.37
C HIS A 273 15.50 13.21 29.52
N LEU A 274 14.72 13.00 30.58
CA LEU A 274 15.13 12.19 31.73
C LEU A 274 14.89 10.67 31.54
N MET A 275 14.15 10.28 30.49
CA MET A 275 13.66 8.92 30.29
C MET A 275 14.75 7.84 30.33
N LEU A 276 15.90 8.04 29.68
CA LEU A 276 16.98 7.05 29.60
C LEU A 276 18.18 7.38 30.50
N LYS A 277 18.11 8.46 31.27
CA LYS A 277 19.25 8.97 32.05
C LYS A 277 19.77 7.92 33.03
N ASP A 278 18.88 7.26 33.76
CA ASP A 278 19.27 6.24 34.73
C ASP A 278 19.89 5.02 34.05
N LEU A 279 19.38 4.60 32.88
CA LEU A 279 19.95 3.50 32.10
C LEU A 279 21.39 3.80 31.70
N PHE A 280 21.68 5.00 31.19
CA PHE A 280 23.03 5.38 30.78
C PHE A 280 24.00 5.46 31.97
N VAL A 281 23.51 5.91 33.13
CA VAL A 281 24.31 5.92 34.36
C VAL A 281 24.57 4.50 34.86
N GLU A 282 23.58 3.62 34.81
CA GLU A 282 23.66 2.26 35.33
C GLU A 282 24.47 1.32 34.43
N ALA A 283 24.24 1.36 33.12
CA ALA A 283 24.91 0.52 32.14
C ALA A 283 26.24 1.12 31.63
N GLY A 284 26.42 2.43 31.74
CA GLY A 284 27.59 3.15 31.20
C GLY A 284 28.48 3.71 32.30
N SER A 285 28.02 4.77 32.99
CA SER A 285 28.87 5.49 33.95
C SER A 285 29.42 4.61 35.07
N LYS A 286 28.56 3.83 35.74
CA LYS A 286 28.96 2.98 36.86
C LYS A 286 30.02 1.94 36.46
N PRO A 287 29.79 1.04 35.49
CA PRO A 287 30.78 0.02 35.15
C PRO A 287 32.09 0.63 34.64
N PHE A 288 32.02 1.72 33.86
CA PHE A 288 33.22 2.35 33.34
C PHE A 288 34.05 3.03 34.44
N THR A 289 33.41 3.69 35.41
CA THR A 289 34.11 4.22 36.59
C THR A 289 34.69 3.11 37.47
N SER A 290 33.96 2.01 37.68
CA SER A 290 34.46 0.86 38.41
C SER A 290 35.66 0.20 37.72
N PHE A 291 35.64 0.11 36.39
CA PHE A 291 36.77 -0.37 35.60
C PHE A 291 37.99 0.55 35.78
N VAL A 292 37.82 1.87 35.72
CA VAL A 292 38.92 2.81 35.99
C VAL A 292 39.45 2.65 37.41
N ILE A 293 38.59 2.57 38.43
CA ILE A 293 39.04 2.33 39.82
C ILE A 293 39.83 1.02 39.91
N TRP A 294 39.36 -0.05 39.26
CA TRP A 294 40.04 -1.35 39.23
C TRP A 294 41.41 -1.26 38.56
N THR A 295 41.52 -0.60 37.40
CA THR A 295 42.81 -0.44 36.69
C THR A 295 43.84 0.40 37.47
N PHE A 296 43.41 1.35 38.30
CA PHE A 296 44.30 2.16 39.14
C PHE A 296 44.65 1.50 40.49
N GLY A 297 44.03 0.36 40.84
CA GLY A 297 44.37 -0.43 42.02
C GLY A 297 44.30 0.35 43.34
N THR A 298 45.36 0.29 44.14
CA THR A 298 45.47 0.99 45.45
C THR A 298 45.72 2.49 45.33
N ARG A 299 46.03 3.02 44.14
CA ARG A 299 46.19 4.46 43.90
C ARG A 299 44.82 5.10 43.70
N LYS A 300 44.47 6.09 44.54
CA LYS A 300 43.20 6.83 44.38
C LYS A 300 43.21 7.61 43.05
N ALA A 301 42.44 7.13 42.07
CA ALA A 301 42.21 7.86 40.83
C ALA A 301 41.65 9.26 41.12
N HIS A 302 42.15 10.28 40.40
CA HIS A 302 41.75 11.66 40.65
C HIS A 302 40.24 11.85 40.39
N PRO A 303 39.48 12.55 41.25
CA PRO A 303 38.02 12.71 41.12
C PRO A 303 37.56 13.27 39.76
N LYS A 304 38.36 14.14 39.13
CA LYS A 304 38.08 14.66 37.77
C LYS A 304 38.15 13.56 36.70
N LEU A 305 39.10 12.63 36.81
CA LEU A 305 39.27 11.51 35.88
C LEU A 305 38.10 10.51 36.00
N LEU A 306 37.65 10.23 37.23
CA LEU A 306 36.48 9.38 37.45
C LEU A 306 35.20 10.00 36.88
N ARG A 307 35.02 11.32 37.05
CA ARG A 307 33.88 12.03 36.46
C ARG A 307 33.93 11.98 34.93
N LEU A 308 35.11 12.22 34.35
CA LEU A 308 35.38 12.11 32.91
C LEU A 308 35.01 10.73 32.37
N ALA A 309 35.56 9.68 32.98
CA ALA A 309 35.29 8.30 32.61
C ALA A 309 33.78 7.98 32.68
N GLY A 310 33.10 8.39 33.77
CA GLY A 310 31.66 8.20 33.92
C GLY A 310 30.84 8.89 32.82
N THR A 311 31.21 10.10 32.43
CA THR A 311 30.54 10.85 31.36
C THR A 311 30.75 10.19 30.00
N ILE A 312 31.98 9.79 29.67
CA ILE A 312 32.27 9.07 28.41
C ILE A 312 31.48 7.76 28.37
N GLY A 313 31.50 6.97 29.47
CA GLY A 313 30.77 5.71 29.56
C GLY A 313 29.27 5.86 29.31
N ALA A 314 28.62 6.91 29.84
CA ALA A 314 27.20 7.17 29.57
C ALA A 314 26.92 7.45 28.09
N PHE A 315 27.74 8.28 27.45
CA PHE A 315 27.56 8.62 26.03
C PHE A 315 27.92 7.48 25.09
N THR A 316 28.83 6.57 25.48
CA THR A 316 29.11 5.34 24.73
C THR A 316 27.90 4.40 24.72
N ILE A 317 27.21 4.22 25.85
CA ILE A 317 25.98 3.42 25.87
C ILE A 317 24.87 4.08 25.04
N SER A 318 24.75 5.42 25.13
CA SER A 318 23.83 6.17 24.26
C SER A 318 24.15 5.97 22.78
N ALA A 319 25.42 6.01 22.39
CA ALA A 319 25.88 5.76 21.01
C ALA A 319 25.43 4.39 20.51
N ILE A 320 25.70 3.32 21.28
CA ILE A 320 25.35 1.95 20.91
C ILE A 320 23.83 1.80 20.71
N ILE A 321 23.03 2.33 21.63
CA ILE A 321 21.56 2.22 21.56
C ILE A 321 21.02 2.84 20.27
N HIS A 322 21.51 4.03 19.90
CA HIS A 322 21.04 4.72 18.72
C HIS A 322 21.61 4.12 17.42
N GLU A 323 22.81 3.54 17.45
CA GLU A 323 23.39 2.80 16.31
C GLU A 323 22.55 1.55 15.97
N VAL A 324 22.14 0.79 17.00
CA VAL A 324 21.23 -0.36 16.84
C VAL A 324 19.85 0.08 16.34
N GLY A 325 19.34 1.21 16.83
CA GLY A 325 18.10 1.81 16.33
C GLY A 325 18.15 2.08 14.83
N VAL A 326 19.17 2.79 14.35
CA VAL A 326 19.31 3.09 12.91
C VAL A 326 19.49 1.82 12.09
N TYR A 327 20.27 0.85 12.59
CA TYR A 327 20.48 -0.44 11.94
C TYR A 327 19.19 -1.29 11.80
N SER A 328 18.20 -1.07 12.67
CA SER A 328 16.88 -1.71 12.54
C SER A 328 16.10 -1.24 11.31
N ALA A 329 16.36 -0.03 10.82
CA ALA A 329 15.64 0.59 9.70
C ALA A 329 16.41 0.56 8.37
N GLY A 330 17.74 0.54 8.42
CA GLY A 330 18.61 0.68 7.25
C GLY A 330 19.91 -0.13 7.32
N PRO A 331 20.82 0.08 6.36
CA PRO A 331 22.14 -0.55 6.38
C PRO A 331 23.00 -0.01 7.53
N PHE A 332 23.97 -0.81 7.98
CA PHE A 332 24.90 -0.41 9.03
C PHE A 332 25.88 0.65 8.52
N ASP A 333 26.01 1.79 9.21
CA ASP A 333 26.96 2.84 8.84
C ASP A 333 28.37 2.51 9.35
N ARG A 334 29.24 2.05 8.45
CA ARG A 334 30.64 1.74 8.78
C ARG A 334 31.44 2.95 9.28
N LYS A 335 30.99 4.18 8.96
CA LYS A 335 31.62 5.42 9.44
C LYS A 335 31.20 5.79 10.87
N LEU A 336 30.26 5.07 11.47
CA LEU A 336 29.80 5.26 12.85
C LEU A 336 29.39 6.71 13.15
N ARG A 337 28.78 7.42 12.19
CA ARG A 337 28.46 8.85 12.33
C ARG A 337 27.52 9.13 13.50
N THR A 338 26.58 8.22 13.77
CA THR A 338 25.68 8.30 14.94
C THR A 338 26.48 8.16 16.23
N SER A 339 27.36 7.17 16.33
CA SER A 339 28.21 6.98 17.51
C SER A 339 29.16 8.16 17.74
N ILE A 340 29.76 8.71 16.68
CA ILE A 340 30.61 9.91 16.75
C ILE A 340 29.84 11.09 17.36
N PHE A 341 28.59 11.33 16.92
CA PHE A 341 27.77 12.40 17.48
C PHE A 341 27.61 12.26 19.00
N PHE A 342 27.18 11.10 19.50
CA PHE A 342 26.94 10.92 20.93
C PHE A 342 28.23 10.94 21.76
N ILE A 343 29.30 10.27 21.32
CA ILE A 343 30.59 10.27 22.03
C ILE A 343 31.18 11.68 22.08
N SER A 344 31.03 12.48 21.01
CA SER A 344 31.50 13.87 20.97
C SER A 344 30.86 14.74 22.06
N GLN A 345 29.62 14.45 22.49
CA GLN A 345 28.97 15.18 23.59
C GLN A 345 29.67 14.95 24.93
N GLY A 346 30.15 13.72 25.14
CA GLY A 346 31.02 13.38 26.26
C GLY A 346 32.28 14.23 26.23
N LEU A 347 32.97 14.28 25.09
CA LEU A 347 34.18 15.09 24.90
C LEU A 347 33.92 16.59 25.12
N ALA A 348 32.82 17.12 24.61
CA ALA A 348 32.45 18.52 24.78
C ALA A 348 32.26 18.90 26.25
N ALA A 349 31.56 18.06 27.04
CA ALA A 349 31.42 18.26 28.47
C ALA A 349 32.80 18.27 29.19
N CYS A 350 33.80 17.60 28.63
CA CYS A 350 35.17 17.60 29.16
C CYS A 350 35.90 18.90 28.81
N LEU A 351 35.74 19.38 27.58
CA LEU A 351 36.26 20.67 27.14
C LEU A 351 35.66 21.83 27.97
N GLU A 352 34.38 21.78 28.30
CA GLU A 352 33.75 22.78 29.18
C GLU A 352 34.33 22.76 30.59
N ASN A 353 34.62 21.57 31.12
CA ASN A 353 35.29 21.42 32.42
C ASN A 353 36.75 21.89 32.39
N LEU A 354 37.45 21.67 31.27
CA LEU A 354 38.81 22.18 31.05
C LEU A 354 38.80 23.71 30.94
N PHE A 355 37.90 24.27 30.15
CA PHE A 355 37.69 25.72 30.03
C PHE A 355 37.42 26.35 31.39
N LYS A 356 36.59 25.71 32.23
CA LYS A 356 36.37 26.14 33.60
C LYS A 356 37.63 26.07 34.46
N SER A 357 38.46 25.06 34.26
CA SER A 357 39.71 24.88 35.00
C SER A 357 40.79 25.89 34.58
N LEU A 358 40.78 26.36 33.34
CA LEU A 358 41.76 27.30 32.80
C LEU A 358 41.34 28.77 32.97
N SER A 359 40.06 29.09 32.70
CA SER A 359 39.55 30.47 32.72
C SER A 359 38.90 30.88 34.04
N GLY A 360 38.64 29.94 34.95
CA GLY A 360 37.87 30.16 36.17
C GLY A 360 36.37 30.43 35.95
N ARG A 361 35.93 30.63 34.70
CA ARG A 361 34.54 30.92 34.33
C ARG A 361 33.85 29.67 33.79
N ARG A 362 32.54 29.54 34.05
CA ARG A 362 31.72 28.47 33.44
C ARG A 362 31.23 28.93 32.07
N VAL A 363 31.05 27.99 31.16
CA VAL A 363 30.34 28.24 29.90
C VAL A 363 28.87 28.51 30.24
N CYS A 364 28.40 29.74 29.99
CA CYS A 364 27.03 30.17 30.24
C CYS A 364 26.66 31.42 29.40
N GLY A 365 25.39 31.82 29.44
CA GLY A 365 24.88 32.99 28.75
C GLY A 365 24.82 32.83 27.21
N PRO A 366 24.70 33.95 26.46
CA PRO A 366 24.52 33.91 25.00
C PRO A 366 25.68 33.25 24.24
N LEU A 367 26.93 33.51 24.66
CA LEU A 367 28.11 32.86 24.06
C LEU A 367 28.12 31.35 24.30
N GLY A 368 27.67 30.91 25.48
CA GLY A 368 27.48 29.50 25.78
C GLY A 368 26.37 28.84 24.96
N MET A 369 25.29 29.57 24.66
CA MET A 369 24.24 29.10 23.76
C MET A 369 24.77 28.92 22.33
N ILE A 370 25.58 29.86 21.83
CA ILE A 370 26.23 29.76 20.51
C ILE A 370 27.17 28.55 20.49
N TRP A 371 28.02 28.38 21.50
CA TRP A 371 28.89 27.21 21.65
C TRP A 371 28.10 25.90 21.60
N THR A 372 27.03 25.79 22.40
CA THR A 372 26.19 24.60 22.49
C THR A 372 25.52 24.30 21.15
N SER A 373 24.95 25.33 20.52
CA SER A 373 24.26 25.19 19.23
C SER A 373 25.21 24.81 18.11
N ALA A 374 26.37 25.47 18.03
CA ALA A 374 27.39 25.18 17.03
C ALA A 374 27.91 23.74 17.14
N TRP A 375 28.17 23.26 18.37
CA TRP A 375 28.64 21.89 18.60
C TRP A 375 27.60 20.84 18.20
N LEU A 376 26.34 21.04 18.61
CA LEU A 376 25.23 20.15 18.27
C LEU A 376 24.98 20.09 16.76
N ILE A 377 25.03 21.24 16.07
CA ILE A 377 24.83 21.31 14.62
C ILE A 377 25.99 20.66 13.87
N PHE A 378 27.24 20.95 14.26
CA PHE A 378 28.43 20.44 13.58
C PHE A 378 28.48 18.91 13.59
N PHE A 379 28.31 18.29 14.76
CA PHE A 379 28.31 16.82 14.87
C PHE A 379 26.96 16.20 14.49
N GLY A 380 25.85 16.95 14.60
CA GLY A 380 24.50 16.46 14.30
C GLY A 380 24.23 16.33 12.80
N THR A 381 24.77 17.22 11.98
CA THR A 381 24.60 17.21 10.52
C THR A 381 24.92 15.86 9.87
N PRO A 382 26.12 15.26 10.07
CA PRO A 382 26.44 13.95 9.47
C PRO A 382 25.60 12.80 10.04
N MET A 383 25.14 12.89 11.30
CA MET A 383 24.24 11.90 11.88
C MET A 383 22.87 11.95 11.21
N ILE A 384 22.27 13.14 11.09
CA ILE A 384 20.94 13.31 10.49
C ILE A 384 20.93 12.82 9.04
N GLU A 385 22.00 13.07 8.28
CA GLU A 385 22.13 12.55 6.91
C GLU A 385 22.04 11.01 6.82
N VAL A 386 22.62 10.29 7.80
CA VAL A 386 22.52 8.83 7.87
C VAL A 386 21.11 8.41 8.26
N TRP A 387 20.51 9.10 9.22
CA TRP A 387 19.18 8.76 9.72
C TRP A 387 18.11 8.95 8.65
N THR A 388 18.15 10.04 7.89
CA THR A 388 17.20 10.30 6.79
C THR A 388 17.34 9.25 5.69
N LYS A 389 18.58 8.89 5.30
CA LYS A 389 18.86 7.83 4.32
C LYS A 389 18.36 6.46 4.79
N SER A 390 18.60 6.09 6.04
CA SER A 390 18.17 4.79 6.59
C SER A 390 16.66 4.67 6.70
N ILE A 391 15.98 5.76 7.05
CA ILE A 391 14.51 5.81 7.15
C ILE A 391 13.84 5.80 5.77
N ALA A 392 14.58 6.15 4.69
CA ALA A 392 14.04 6.29 3.33
C ALA A 392 12.75 7.11 3.30
N PHE A 393 12.80 8.26 3.99
CA PHE A 393 11.65 9.13 4.18
C PHE A 393 11.30 9.84 2.86
N ASP A 394 10.04 9.74 2.44
CA ASP A 394 9.54 10.41 1.23
C ASP A 394 9.15 11.86 1.59
N GLU A 395 10.14 12.75 1.52
CA GLU A 395 10.01 14.15 1.90
C GLU A 395 8.94 14.88 1.06
N GLN A 396 8.90 14.63 -0.25
CA GLN A 396 7.97 15.28 -1.16
C GLN A 396 6.52 14.95 -0.82
N LYS A 397 6.22 13.67 -0.60
CA LYS A 397 4.87 13.20 -0.23
C LYS A 397 4.40 13.77 1.11
N MET A 398 5.31 14.05 2.02
CA MET A 398 4.98 14.70 3.28
C MET A 398 4.65 16.18 3.06
N PHE A 399 5.42 16.91 2.24
CA PHE A 399 5.15 18.30 1.91
C PHE A 399 3.82 18.47 1.16
N ASP A 400 3.53 17.61 0.19
CA ASP A 400 2.25 17.64 -0.56
C ASP A 400 1.04 17.52 0.37
N ARG A 401 1.15 16.68 1.41
CA ARG A 401 0.09 16.52 2.42
C ARG A 401 0.01 17.68 3.40
N ALA A 402 1.14 18.29 3.72
CA ALA A 402 1.16 19.50 4.53
C ALA A 402 0.41 20.64 3.80
N ASP A 403 0.56 20.72 2.48
CA ASP A 403 -0.14 21.69 1.63
C ASP A 403 -1.64 21.41 1.53
N GLN A 404 -2.03 20.14 1.39
CA GLN A 404 -3.45 19.75 1.40
C GLN A 404 -4.17 20.09 2.71
N MET A 405 -3.47 20.05 3.84
CA MET A 405 -4.06 20.41 5.13
C MET A 405 -4.04 21.93 5.37
N GLY A 406 -3.01 22.62 4.90
CA GLY A 406 -2.84 24.07 5.08
C GLY A 406 -2.29 24.46 6.45
N PHE A 407 -1.48 25.52 6.48
CA PHE A 407 -0.72 25.97 7.65
C PHE A 407 -1.59 26.18 8.89
N TRP A 408 -2.65 26.98 8.77
CA TRP A 408 -3.53 27.32 9.91
C TRP A 408 -4.24 26.11 10.48
N ARG A 409 -4.71 25.21 9.62
CA ARG A 409 -5.36 23.97 10.06
C ARG A 409 -4.40 23.08 10.83
N MET A 410 -3.14 23.01 10.41
CA MET A 410 -2.11 22.24 11.12
C MET A 410 -1.76 22.83 12.48
N ILE A 411 -1.70 24.17 12.59
CA ILE A 411 -1.47 24.87 13.87
C ILE A 411 -2.60 24.58 14.88
N PHE A 412 -3.85 24.68 14.45
CA PHE A 412 -5.01 24.49 15.33
C PHE A 412 -5.42 23.03 15.56
N THR A 413 -4.87 22.07 14.80
CA THR A 413 -5.18 20.65 14.97
C THR A 413 -4.04 19.93 15.69
N PRO A 414 -4.17 19.64 16.99
CA PRO A 414 -3.15 18.90 17.74
C PRO A 414 -2.96 17.49 17.14
N PHE A 415 -1.75 16.94 17.25
CA PHE A 415 -1.34 15.62 16.75
C PHE A 415 -1.29 15.44 15.22
N CYS A 416 -1.54 16.49 14.42
CA CYS A 416 -1.46 16.40 12.96
C CYS A 416 -0.08 15.96 12.45
N LEU A 417 1.01 16.42 13.08
CA LEU A 417 2.38 16.06 12.70
C LEU A 417 2.69 14.57 12.92
N ILE A 418 2.27 14.00 14.05
CA ILE A 418 2.39 12.56 14.29
C ILE A 418 1.57 11.82 13.22
N LYS A 419 0.34 12.25 12.95
CA LYS A 419 -0.48 11.61 11.92
C LYS A 419 0.17 11.70 10.54
N LEU A 420 0.82 12.80 10.17
CA LEU A 420 1.56 12.94 8.92
C LEU A 420 2.72 11.95 8.80
N ILE A 421 3.53 11.84 9.87
CA ILE A 421 4.73 11.00 9.92
C ILE A 421 4.37 9.50 9.93
N PHE A 422 3.27 9.12 10.60
CA PHE A 422 2.88 7.72 10.78
C PHE A 422 1.80 7.23 9.78
N SER A 423 1.09 8.11 9.07
CA SER A 423 0.06 7.76 8.07
C SER A 423 0.67 7.46 6.69
N MET A 424 1.64 6.55 6.59
CA MET A 424 1.96 5.94 5.30
C MET A 424 0.91 4.85 5.03
N PRO A 425 0.06 4.95 3.98
CA PRO A 425 -0.99 3.99 3.75
C PRO A 425 -0.37 2.67 3.29
N PHE A 426 -0.57 1.62 4.09
CA PHE A 426 -0.29 0.25 3.71
C PHE A 426 -1.18 -0.15 2.53
N VAL A 427 -0.63 -0.21 1.32
CA VAL A 427 -1.31 -0.89 0.22
C VAL A 427 -1.22 -2.39 0.47
N LYS A 428 -2.27 -2.98 1.02
CA LYS A 428 -2.36 -4.44 1.19
C LYS A 428 -2.14 -5.11 -0.15
N VAL A 429 -1.08 -5.91 -0.27
CA VAL A 429 -0.80 -6.67 -1.50
C VAL A 429 -1.83 -7.80 -1.63
N VAL A 430 -2.87 -7.57 -2.43
CA VAL A 430 -3.97 -8.54 -2.64
C VAL A 430 -3.53 -9.68 -3.57
N LYS A 431 -2.73 -9.38 -4.60
CA LYS A 431 -2.22 -10.36 -5.58
C LYS A 431 -0.89 -10.95 -5.11
N ASN A 432 -0.92 -11.73 -4.03
CA ASN A 432 0.24 -12.41 -3.47
C ASN A 432 0.46 -13.82 -4.07
N SER A 433 1.55 -14.49 -3.71
CA SER A 433 1.85 -15.87 -4.16
C SER A 433 0.70 -16.83 -3.85
N ALA A 434 0.10 -16.72 -2.66
CA ALA A 434 -1.03 -17.53 -2.24
C ALA A 434 -2.30 -17.29 -3.09
N TYR A 435 -2.50 -16.07 -3.60
CA TYR A 435 -3.57 -15.75 -4.54
C TYR A 435 -3.33 -16.47 -5.86
N PHE A 436 -2.15 -16.32 -6.46
CA PHE A 436 -1.85 -16.95 -7.75
C PHE A 436 -1.85 -18.49 -7.68
N SER A 437 -1.38 -19.07 -6.57
CA SER A 437 -1.39 -20.51 -6.35
C SER A 437 -2.81 -21.12 -6.34
N ARG A 438 -3.83 -20.34 -5.93
CA ARG A 438 -5.22 -20.79 -5.89
C ARG A 438 -6.10 -20.17 -6.98
N PHE A 439 -5.51 -19.37 -7.88
CA PHE A 439 -6.26 -18.62 -8.87
C PHE A 439 -6.74 -19.55 -9.98
N GLN A 440 -8.04 -19.84 -9.98
CA GLN A 440 -8.65 -20.63 -11.05
C GLN A 440 -8.94 -19.75 -12.27
N VAL A 441 -8.18 -19.96 -13.34
CA VAL A 441 -8.40 -19.26 -14.61
C VAL A 441 -9.72 -19.69 -15.25
N LYS A 442 -10.47 -18.72 -15.78
CA LYS A 442 -11.63 -19.02 -16.63
C LYS A 442 -11.16 -19.61 -17.98
N TYR A 443 -12.07 -20.25 -18.71
CA TYR A 443 -11.79 -20.81 -20.04
C TYR A 443 -11.17 -19.77 -20.98
N ARG A 444 -10.26 -20.20 -21.87
CA ARG A 444 -9.47 -19.32 -22.75
C ARG A 444 -10.32 -18.28 -23.49
N ARG A 445 -11.38 -18.70 -24.19
CA ARG A 445 -12.24 -17.80 -24.95
C ARG A 445 -13.09 -16.86 -24.09
N ARG A 446 -13.31 -17.20 -22.80
CA ARG A 446 -13.96 -16.32 -21.83
C ARG A 446 -13.01 -15.23 -21.36
N ARG A 447 -11.72 -15.57 -21.12
CA ARG A 447 -10.66 -14.60 -20.79
C ARG A 447 -10.38 -13.64 -21.95
N GLU A 448 -10.42 -14.14 -23.19
CA GLU A 448 -10.34 -13.31 -24.40
C GLU A 448 -11.61 -12.48 -24.65
N GLY A 449 -12.69 -12.68 -23.88
CA GLY A 449 -13.93 -11.93 -24.04
C GLY A 449 -14.65 -12.20 -25.37
N LYS A 450 -14.53 -13.40 -25.94
CA LYS A 450 -15.07 -13.76 -27.28
C LYS A 450 -16.25 -14.73 -27.25
N THR A 451 -16.52 -15.37 -26.12
CA THR A 451 -17.53 -16.43 -26.04
C THR A 451 -18.22 -16.43 -24.70
N ASP A 452 -19.55 -16.33 -24.74
CA ASP A 452 -20.39 -16.73 -23.63
C ASP A 452 -20.65 -18.25 -23.71
N TYR A 453 -20.09 -18.98 -22.74
CA TYR A 453 -20.25 -20.42 -22.65
C TYR A 453 -21.66 -20.83 -22.19
N TYR A 454 -22.40 -19.95 -21.53
CA TYR A 454 -23.76 -20.23 -21.09
C TYR A 454 -24.74 -20.27 -22.27
N ALA A 455 -24.69 -19.26 -23.16
CA ALA A 455 -25.41 -19.28 -24.44
C ALA A 455 -24.92 -20.42 -25.33
N ARG A 456 -23.59 -20.57 -25.49
CA ARG A 456 -23.02 -21.62 -26.34
C ARG A 456 -23.49 -23.01 -25.95
N LYS A 457 -23.52 -23.36 -24.65
CA LYS A 457 -23.98 -24.67 -24.16
C LYS A 457 -25.35 -25.01 -24.75
N ARG A 458 -26.32 -24.10 -24.68
CA ARG A 458 -27.69 -24.31 -25.18
C ARG A 458 -27.79 -24.39 -26.70
N LEU A 459 -26.98 -23.58 -27.39
CA LEU A 459 -26.95 -23.57 -28.84
C LEU A 459 -26.35 -24.86 -29.42
N ILE A 460 -25.35 -25.47 -28.77
CA ILE A 460 -24.65 -26.65 -29.30
C ILE A 460 -25.20 -27.98 -28.81
N THR A 461 -25.81 -28.03 -27.62
CA THR A 461 -26.35 -29.29 -27.09
C THR A 461 -27.47 -29.80 -27.99
N GLN A 462 -27.27 -30.98 -28.54
CA GLN A 462 -28.26 -31.72 -29.30
C GLN A 462 -29.04 -32.67 -28.38
N ALA A 463 -30.29 -32.96 -28.71
CA ALA A 463 -31.06 -33.97 -28.02
C ALA A 463 -30.39 -35.35 -28.22
N LYS A 464 -30.20 -36.11 -27.13
CA LYS A 464 -29.42 -37.36 -27.16
C LYS A 464 -30.02 -38.42 -28.08
N ASN A 465 -31.33 -38.42 -28.25
CA ASN A 465 -32.06 -39.30 -29.17
C ASN A 465 -31.82 -38.99 -30.66
N LYS A 466 -31.17 -37.86 -31.00
CA LYS A 466 -30.76 -37.53 -32.37
C LYS A 466 -29.33 -37.97 -32.70
N TYR A 467 -28.64 -38.61 -31.74
CA TYR A 467 -27.30 -39.18 -31.89
C TYR A 467 -26.30 -38.22 -32.58
N ASN A 468 -25.81 -38.58 -33.76
CA ASN A 468 -24.80 -37.82 -34.51
C ASN A 468 -25.37 -36.66 -35.35
N SER A 469 -26.68 -36.40 -35.30
CA SER A 469 -27.30 -35.34 -36.08
C SER A 469 -26.75 -33.96 -35.67
N PRO A 470 -26.05 -33.24 -36.57
CA PRO A 470 -25.45 -31.96 -36.22
C PRO A 470 -26.54 -30.91 -35.95
N LYS A 471 -26.31 -30.09 -34.92
CA LYS A 471 -27.12 -28.90 -34.66
C LYS A 471 -26.44 -27.70 -35.32
N TYR A 472 -26.98 -27.26 -36.46
CA TYR A 472 -26.42 -26.15 -37.23
C TYR A 472 -26.80 -24.80 -36.61
N ARG A 473 -25.85 -23.89 -36.64
CA ARG A 473 -26.02 -22.50 -36.19
C ARG A 473 -25.52 -21.52 -37.23
N LEU A 474 -26.26 -20.44 -37.41
CA LEU A 474 -25.88 -19.28 -38.19
C LEU A 474 -25.11 -18.33 -37.28
N VAL A 475 -23.79 -18.36 -37.35
CA VAL A 475 -22.90 -17.51 -36.58
C VAL A 475 -22.74 -16.18 -37.32
N VAL A 476 -23.22 -15.09 -36.71
CA VAL A 476 -23.09 -13.74 -37.26
C VAL A 476 -22.17 -12.92 -36.37
N ARG A 477 -21.09 -12.35 -36.92
CA ARG A 477 -20.16 -11.47 -36.20
C ARG A 477 -19.92 -10.23 -37.03
N ILE A 478 -20.05 -9.08 -36.38
CA ILE A 478 -19.79 -7.77 -37.00
C ILE A 478 -18.51 -7.22 -36.38
N THR A 479 -17.48 -7.04 -37.21
CA THR A 479 -16.24 -6.36 -36.85
C THR A 479 -16.38 -4.85 -37.15
N ASN A 480 -15.30 -4.08 -37.04
CA ASN A 480 -15.37 -2.65 -37.34
C ASN A 480 -15.62 -2.35 -38.82
N ARG A 481 -15.18 -3.24 -39.73
CA ARG A 481 -15.20 -2.99 -41.19
C ARG A 481 -15.68 -4.19 -42.02
N ASP A 482 -16.12 -5.27 -41.38
CA ASP A 482 -16.52 -6.51 -42.06
C ASP A 482 -17.62 -7.23 -41.28
N ILE A 483 -18.51 -7.89 -42.00
CA ILE A 483 -19.58 -8.75 -41.46
C ILE A 483 -19.25 -10.18 -41.84
N ILE A 484 -19.28 -11.07 -40.85
CA ILE A 484 -18.94 -12.48 -40.99
C ILE A 484 -20.20 -13.29 -40.73
N CYS A 485 -20.66 -14.04 -41.72
CA CYS A 485 -21.77 -14.99 -41.60
C CYS A 485 -21.29 -16.40 -41.90
N GLN A 486 -21.52 -17.34 -40.99
CA GLN A 486 -21.05 -18.72 -41.12
C GLN A 486 -22.11 -19.71 -40.64
N VAL A 487 -22.36 -20.77 -41.43
CA VAL A 487 -23.16 -21.91 -40.98
C VAL A 487 -22.21 -22.94 -40.38
N VAL A 488 -22.38 -23.23 -39.09
CA VAL A 488 -21.41 -24.00 -38.29
C VAL A 488 -22.11 -25.05 -37.46
N HIS A 489 -21.48 -26.19 -37.22
CA HIS A 489 -21.92 -27.16 -36.22
C HIS A 489 -20.76 -27.60 -35.32
N ALA A 490 -21.07 -28.12 -34.13
CA ALA A 490 -20.05 -28.53 -33.17
C ALA A 490 -19.61 -29.99 -33.36
N LYS A 491 -18.31 -30.26 -33.21
CA LYS A 491 -17.73 -31.60 -32.98
C LYS A 491 -16.77 -31.53 -31.78
N LEU A 492 -16.31 -32.70 -31.30
CA LEU A 492 -15.37 -32.79 -30.17
C LEU A 492 -14.01 -32.11 -30.44
N GLN A 493 -13.48 -32.26 -31.66
CA GLN A 493 -12.21 -31.63 -32.06
C GLN A 493 -12.32 -30.10 -32.18
N GLY A 494 -13.51 -29.61 -32.52
CA GLY A 494 -13.75 -28.21 -32.82
C GLY A 494 -15.03 -28.01 -33.60
N ASP A 495 -15.32 -26.76 -33.92
CA ASP A 495 -16.45 -26.39 -34.74
C ASP A 495 -16.14 -26.57 -36.22
N PHE A 496 -17.06 -27.15 -36.98
CA PHE A 496 -16.95 -27.39 -38.41
C PHE A 496 -17.83 -26.40 -39.17
N VAL A 497 -17.23 -25.67 -40.11
CA VAL A 497 -17.90 -24.66 -40.93
C VAL A 497 -18.41 -25.32 -42.21
N LEU A 498 -19.72 -25.29 -42.42
CA LEU A 498 -20.36 -25.82 -43.63
C LEU A 498 -20.19 -24.84 -44.80
N ALA A 499 -20.54 -23.57 -44.55
CA ALA A 499 -20.44 -22.46 -45.49
C ALA A 499 -20.09 -21.17 -44.72
N ALA A 500 -19.38 -20.27 -45.38
CA ALA A 500 -19.02 -18.95 -44.86
C ALA A 500 -19.23 -17.92 -45.96
N ALA A 501 -19.63 -16.70 -45.59
CA ALA A 501 -19.68 -15.53 -46.44
C ALA A 501 -19.23 -14.30 -45.64
N TYR A 502 -18.60 -13.36 -46.31
CA TYR A 502 -18.09 -12.13 -45.72
C TYR A 502 -18.56 -10.91 -46.50
N SER A 503 -18.72 -9.76 -45.84
CA SER A 503 -19.19 -8.56 -46.54
C SER A 503 -18.13 -7.99 -47.49
N HIS A 504 -16.84 -8.25 -47.27
CA HIS A 504 -15.79 -7.92 -48.25
C HIS A 504 -15.85 -8.76 -49.55
N GLU A 505 -16.72 -9.76 -49.65
CA GLU A 505 -17.03 -10.43 -50.93
C GLU A 505 -18.10 -9.68 -51.73
N LEU A 506 -18.90 -8.82 -51.09
CA LEU A 506 -20.01 -8.10 -51.72
C LEU A 506 -19.62 -7.18 -52.89
N PRO A 507 -18.40 -6.61 -52.98
CA PRO A 507 -17.99 -5.86 -54.17
C PRO A 507 -18.04 -6.68 -55.46
N ARG A 508 -17.97 -8.02 -55.39
CA ARG A 508 -18.18 -8.90 -56.55
C ARG A 508 -19.61 -8.82 -57.09
N TYR A 509 -20.57 -8.51 -56.22
CA TYR A 509 -21.99 -8.47 -56.51
C TYR A 509 -22.51 -7.03 -56.62
N GLY A 510 -21.64 -6.03 -56.82
CA GLY A 510 -22.04 -4.64 -57.05
C GLY A 510 -21.94 -3.71 -55.82
N ILE A 511 -21.95 -4.24 -54.59
CA ILE A 511 -21.88 -3.42 -53.37
C ILE A 511 -20.41 -3.12 -53.03
N LYS A 512 -19.91 -1.96 -53.45
CA LYS A 512 -18.52 -1.51 -53.19
C LYS A 512 -18.34 -0.83 -51.84
N HIS A 513 -19.33 -0.05 -51.41
CA HIS A 513 -19.25 0.80 -50.21
C HIS A 513 -20.16 0.30 -49.09
N GLY A 514 -20.03 0.87 -47.89
CA GLY A 514 -21.00 0.62 -46.82
C GLY A 514 -21.06 -0.82 -46.29
N LEU A 515 -19.98 -1.60 -46.40
CA LEU A 515 -19.92 -3.05 -46.14
C LEU A 515 -20.24 -3.50 -44.70
N THR A 516 -20.66 -2.59 -43.82
CA THR A 516 -21.10 -2.91 -42.45
C THR A 516 -22.46 -2.35 -42.08
N ASN A 517 -23.21 -1.72 -43.00
CA ASN A 517 -24.55 -1.22 -42.71
C ASN A 517 -25.58 -2.38 -42.59
N TRP A 518 -26.87 -2.05 -42.45
CA TRP A 518 -27.91 -3.05 -42.29
C TRP A 518 -28.17 -3.84 -43.58
N ALA A 519 -28.21 -3.16 -44.73
CA ALA A 519 -28.38 -3.75 -46.05
C ALA A 519 -27.25 -4.73 -46.43
N ALA A 520 -25.99 -4.38 -46.16
CA ALA A 520 -24.84 -5.27 -46.32
C ALA A 520 -24.93 -6.50 -45.40
N ALA A 521 -25.49 -6.35 -44.19
CA ALA A 521 -25.72 -7.51 -43.32
C ALA A 521 -26.76 -8.45 -43.91
N TYR A 522 -27.86 -7.91 -44.42
CA TYR A 522 -28.88 -8.66 -45.16
C TYR A 522 -28.27 -9.41 -46.35
N ALA A 523 -27.56 -8.71 -47.24
CA ALA A 523 -26.91 -9.30 -48.41
C ALA A 523 -25.89 -10.39 -48.04
N THR A 524 -25.10 -10.21 -46.96
CA THR A 524 -24.16 -11.23 -46.48
C THR A 524 -24.89 -12.46 -45.93
N GLY A 525 -26.04 -12.26 -45.27
CA GLY A 525 -26.94 -13.33 -44.82
C GLY A 525 -27.53 -14.12 -45.98
N LEU A 526 -28.04 -13.43 -46.99
CA LEU A 526 -28.55 -14.02 -48.23
C LEU A 526 -27.47 -14.85 -48.93
N LEU A 527 -26.26 -14.31 -49.06
CA LEU A 527 -25.13 -15.00 -49.68
C LEU A 527 -24.75 -16.29 -48.95
N VAL A 528 -24.67 -16.28 -47.61
CA VAL A 528 -24.35 -17.52 -46.87
C VAL A 528 -25.47 -18.56 -46.98
N ALA A 529 -26.72 -18.11 -47.08
CA ALA A 529 -27.87 -18.99 -47.23
C ALA A 529 -27.87 -19.70 -48.59
N ARG A 530 -27.77 -18.94 -49.69
CA ARG A 530 -27.68 -19.51 -51.04
C ARG A 530 -26.48 -20.43 -51.19
N ARG A 531 -25.31 -20.04 -50.67
CA ARG A 531 -24.08 -20.87 -50.71
C ARG A 531 -24.24 -22.19 -49.94
N ALA A 532 -24.95 -22.17 -48.80
CA ALA A 532 -25.21 -23.38 -48.03
C ALA A 532 -26.23 -24.29 -48.73
N LEU A 533 -27.30 -23.73 -49.32
CA LEU A 533 -28.32 -24.51 -50.01
C LEU A 533 -27.81 -25.15 -51.30
N VAL A 534 -27.03 -24.42 -52.12
CA VAL A 534 -26.38 -24.97 -53.32
C VAL A 534 -25.47 -26.14 -52.95
N LYS A 535 -24.69 -26.00 -51.87
CA LYS A 535 -23.80 -27.07 -51.39
C LYS A 535 -24.57 -28.30 -50.87
N LEU A 536 -25.82 -28.13 -50.46
CA LEU A 536 -26.71 -29.20 -49.98
C LEU A 536 -27.65 -29.74 -51.08
N GLY A 537 -27.67 -29.14 -52.28
CA GLY A 537 -28.60 -29.48 -53.36
C GLY A 537 -30.06 -29.15 -53.04
N LEU A 538 -30.32 -28.07 -52.31
CA LEU A 538 -31.65 -27.63 -51.88
C LEU A 538 -32.03 -26.23 -52.41
N ASP A 539 -31.21 -25.66 -53.28
CA ASP A 539 -31.31 -24.30 -53.79
C ASP A 539 -32.49 -24.08 -54.74
N GLU A 540 -32.85 -25.06 -55.57
CA GLU A 540 -34.03 -25.00 -56.44
C GLU A 540 -35.34 -25.19 -55.67
N LYS A 541 -35.33 -26.06 -54.64
CA LYS A 541 -36.54 -26.39 -53.86
C LYS A 541 -36.93 -25.29 -52.88
N TYR A 542 -35.93 -24.60 -52.34
CA TYR A 542 -36.11 -23.53 -51.36
C TYR A 542 -35.42 -22.26 -51.87
N GLN A 543 -36.08 -21.57 -52.79
CA GLN A 543 -35.62 -20.28 -53.33
C GLN A 543 -35.72 -19.16 -52.30
N GLY A 544 -36.71 -19.27 -51.39
CA GLY A 544 -37.01 -18.26 -50.38
C GLY A 544 -37.87 -17.13 -50.93
N VAL A 545 -37.71 -15.92 -50.39
CA VAL A 545 -38.42 -14.73 -50.88
C VAL A 545 -37.53 -14.06 -51.92
N GLU A 546 -37.98 -13.93 -53.16
CA GLU A 546 -37.19 -13.33 -54.25
C GLU A 546 -37.13 -11.81 -54.15
N GLU A 547 -38.30 -11.20 -53.91
CA GLU A 547 -38.49 -9.76 -53.75
C GLU A 547 -38.89 -9.45 -52.30
N PRO A 548 -37.95 -9.00 -51.46
CA PRO A 548 -38.26 -8.74 -50.05
C PRO A 548 -39.12 -7.48 -49.89
N GLU A 549 -40.37 -7.68 -49.48
CA GLU A 549 -41.33 -6.61 -49.17
C GLU A 549 -41.29 -6.14 -47.70
N GLY A 550 -40.49 -6.81 -46.85
CA GLY A 550 -40.39 -6.48 -45.42
C GLY A 550 -41.26 -7.35 -44.51
N ASP A 551 -42.05 -8.27 -45.05
CA ASP A 551 -42.88 -9.16 -44.24
C ASP A 551 -42.09 -10.28 -43.55
N LEU A 552 -42.62 -10.74 -42.41
CA LEU A 552 -42.13 -11.92 -41.70
C LEU A 552 -42.63 -13.20 -42.41
N VAL A 553 -41.90 -13.64 -43.43
CA VAL A 553 -42.11 -14.95 -44.07
C VAL A 553 -41.05 -15.94 -43.61
N LEU A 554 -41.49 -17.09 -43.07
CA LEU A 554 -40.61 -18.22 -42.75
C LEU A 554 -40.70 -19.26 -43.86
N THR A 555 -39.56 -19.85 -44.23
CA THR A 555 -39.55 -20.94 -45.23
C THR A 555 -40.26 -22.19 -44.67
N GLU A 556 -41.42 -22.51 -45.22
CA GLU A 556 -42.22 -23.65 -44.82
C GLU A 556 -41.69 -24.98 -45.39
N ALA A 557 -42.13 -26.10 -44.82
CA ALA A 557 -41.78 -27.41 -45.34
C ALA A 557 -42.58 -27.69 -46.62
N ASN A 558 -41.95 -28.36 -47.59
CA ASN A 558 -42.65 -28.85 -48.76
C ASN A 558 -43.24 -30.23 -48.39
N ASP A 559 -44.52 -30.44 -48.65
CA ASP A 559 -45.25 -31.65 -48.27
C ASP A 559 -44.69 -32.93 -48.95
N GLU A 560 -44.17 -32.80 -50.17
CA GLU A 560 -43.63 -33.92 -50.95
C GLU A 560 -42.09 -33.93 -51.01
N GLY A 561 -41.42 -33.02 -50.28
CA GLY A 561 -39.98 -32.76 -50.39
C GLY A 561 -39.15 -32.93 -49.10
N PRO A 562 -37.81 -32.85 -49.20
CA PRO A 562 -36.93 -32.77 -48.03
C PRO A 562 -37.24 -31.50 -47.25
N ARG A 563 -37.32 -31.56 -45.92
CA ARG A 563 -37.56 -30.39 -45.06
C ARG A 563 -36.49 -29.29 -45.26
N PRO A 564 -36.83 -28.00 -45.05
CA PRO A 564 -35.89 -26.91 -45.23
C PRO A 564 -34.71 -27.01 -44.26
N PHE A 565 -33.55 -26.53 -44.71
CA PHE A 565 -32.35 -26.57 -43.90
C PHE A 565 -32.52 -25.69 -42.66
N LYS A 566 -32.43 -26.29 -41.47
CA LYS A 566 -32.64 -25.59 -40.20
C LYS A 566 -31.34 -25.11 -39.58
N ALA A 567 -31.22 -23.82 -39.31
CA ALA A 567 -30.09 -23.23 -38.58
C ALA A 567 -30.57 -22.30 -37.45
N PHE A 568 -29.86 -22.32 -36.32
CA PHE A 568 -30.18 -21.43 -35.18
C PHE A 568 -29.25 -20.22 -35.16
N LEU A 569 -29.77 -19.01 -34.96
CA LEU A 569 -28.93 -17.81 -34.86
C LEU A 569 -28.01 -17.86 -33.63
N ASP A 570 -26.71 -17.64 -33.84
CA ASP A 570 -25.71 -17.44 -32.80
C ASP A 570 -25.21 -15.99 -32.85
N VAL A 571 -25.71 -15.16 -31.94
CA VAL A 571 -25.36 -13.74 -31.78
C VAL A 571 -24.05 -13.50 -31.02
N GLY A 572 -23.52 -14.52 -30.35
CA GLY A 572 -22.32 -14.42 -29.52
C GLY A 572 -22.49 -13.53 -28.29
N LEU A 573 -21.77 -12.40 -28.27
CA LEU A 573 -21.77 -11.42 -27.17
C LEU A 573 -22.51 -10.12 -27.52
N ARG A 574 -23.08 -10.05 -28.73
CA ARG A 574 -23.76 -8.85 -29.18
C ARG A 574 -25.10 -8.73 -28.46
N ARG A 575 -25.42 -7.51 -28.03
CA ARG A 575 -26.69 -7.21 -27.37
C ARG A 575 -27.82 -7.41 -28.39
N THR A 576 -28.87 -8.10 -27.97
CA THR A 576 -30.09 -8.32 -28.75
C THR A 576 -31.04 -7.15 -28.57
N SER A 577 -30.75 -6.02 -29.22
CA SER A 577 -31.63 -4.85 -29.31
C SER A 577 -32.40 -4.86 -30.63
N THR A 578 -33.61 -4.31 -30.62
CA THR A 578 -34.41 -4.11 -31.83
C THR A 578 -33.65 -3.22 -32.83
N GLY A 579 -33.73 -3.54 -34.12
CA GLY A 579 -32.99 -2.84 -35.18
C GLY A 579 -31.50 -3.23 -35.32
N ALA A 580 -30.98 -4.16 -34.50
CA ALA A 580 -29.58 -4.55 -34.63
C ALA A 580 -29.30 -5.26 -35.96
N ARG A 581 -28.23 -4.83 -36.65
CA ARG A 581 -27.73 -5.40 -37.93
C ARG A 581 -27.56 -6.92 -37.96
N ILE A 582 -27.38 -7.57 -36.81
CA ILE A 582 -27.29 -9.03 -36.72
C ILE A 582 -28.60 -9.70 -37.13
N PHE A 583 -29.72 -9.06 -36.82
CA PHE A 583 -31.03 -9.52 -37.26
C PHE A 583 -31.26 -9.25 -38.75
N GLY A 584 -30.61 -8.23 -39.34
CA GLY A 584 -30.56 -8.07 -40.80
C GLY A 584 -29.91 -9.25 -41.51
N ALA A 585 -28.75 -9.71 -41.02
CA ALA A 585 -28.12 -10.93 -41.54
C ALA A 585 -28.95 -12.21 -41.32
N MET A 586 -29.70 -12.28 -40.21
CA MET A 586 -30.65 -13.35 -39.97
C MET A 586 -31.82 -13.32 -40.96
N LYS A 587 -32.37 -12.13 -41.24
CA LYS A 587 -33.46 -11.91 -42.18
C LYS A 587 -33.05 -12.27 -43.60
N GLY A 588 -31.89 -11.79 -44.06
CA GLY A 588 -31.35 -12.18 -45.37
C GLY A 588 -31.07 -13.68 -45.48
N ALA A 589 -30.63 -14.33 -44.40
CA ALA A 589 -30.45 -15.78 -44.42
C ALA A 589 -31.80 -16.55 -44.47
N SER A 590 -32.83 -16.02 -43.82
CA SER A 590 -34.20 -16.57 -43.89
C SER A 590 -34.78 -16.41 -45.29
N ASP A 591 -34.72 -15.20 -45.85
CA ASP A 591 -35.22 -14.89 -47.18
C ASP A 591 -34.44 -15.62 -48.28
N GLY A 592 -33.21 -16.05 -48.01
CA GLY A 592 -32.43 -16.92 -48.89
C GLY A 592 -32.85 -18.39 -48.91
N GLY A 593 -33.85 -18.78 -48.10
CA GLY A 593 -34.44 -20.13 -48.08
C GLY A 593 -33.99 -21.04 -46.92
N ILE A 594 -33.16 -20.55 -45.98
CA ILE A 594 -32.83 -21.30 -44.77
C ILE A 594 -33.92 -21.09 -43.72
N PHE A 595 -34.39 -22.17 -43.11
CA PHE A 595 -35.30 -22.06 -41.97
C PHE A 595 -34.53 -21.64 -40.70
N VAL A 596 -34.56 -20.34 -40.40
CA VAL A 596 -34.07 -19.77 -39.14
C VAL A 596 -35.27 -19.42 -38.25
N PRO A 597 -35.51 -20.10 -37.12
CA PRO A 597 -36.65 -19.79 -36.27
C PRO A 597 -36.44 -18.42 -35.57
N HIS A 598 -37.32 -17.46 -35.86
CA HIS A 598 -37.27 -16.09 -35.32
C HIS A 598 -38.66 -15.45 -35.22
N SER A 599 -38.73 -14.28 -34.59
CA SER A 599 -39.95 -13.45 -34.41
C SER A 599 -39.68 -12.03 -34.89
N GLU A 600 -40.72 -11.26 -35.20
CA GLU A 600 -40.64 -9.90 -35.77
C GLU A 600 -40.14 -8.83 -34.79
N ASN A 601 -40.24 -9.07 -33.48
CA ASN A 601 -40.05 -8.07 -32.42
C ASN A 601 -38.66 -7.42 -32.36
N ARG A 602 -37.70 -7.91 -33.15
CA ARG A 602 -36.30 -7.44 -33.18
C ARG A 602 -35.91 -6.76 -34.48
N PHE A 603 -36.80 -6.70 -35.47
CA PHE A 603 -36.56 -5.97 -36.70
C PHE A 603 -36.74 -4.46 -36.53
N PRO A 604 -36.03 -3.63 -37.32
CA PRO A 604 -36.36 -2.21 -37.43
C PRO A 604 -37.80 -2.07 -37.94
N GLY A 605 -38.53 -1.06 -37.44
CA GLY A 605 -39.96 -0.88 -37.73
C GLY A 605 -40.92 -1.57 -36.75
N TYR A 606 -40.41 -2.38 -35.80
CA TYR A 606 -41.28 -2.99 -34.78
C TYR A 606 -41.63 -2.00 -33.67
N ASP A 607 -42.92 -1.74 -33.49
CA ASP A 607 -43.43 -0.95 -32.37
C ASP A 607 -43.75 -1.85 -31.15
N PRO A 608 -43.07 -1.68 -30.00
CA PRO A 608 -43.37 -2.42 -28.79
C PRO A 608 -44.76 -2.16 -28.21
N GLU A 609 -45.36 -0.99 -28.47
CA GLU A 609 -46.66 -0.59 -27.92
C GLU A 609 -47.81 -1.20 -28.73
N ALA A 610 -47.83 -0.98 -30.05
CA ALA A 610 -48.79 -1.61 -30.96
C ALA A 610 -48.56 -3.13 -31.11
N LYS A 611 -47.34 -3.62 -30.85
CA LYS A 611 -46.88 -4.99 -31.10
C LYS A 611 -46.93 -5.40 -32.58
N GLU A 612 -46.88 -4.44 -33.48
CA GLU A 612 -46.93 -4.63 -34.92
C GLU A 612 -45.59 -4.27 -35.57
N LEU A 613 -45.25 -4.95 -36.66
CA LEU A 613 -44.10 -4.64 -37.49
C LEU A 613 -44.54 -3.77 -38.66
N ASP A 614 -43.93 -2.60 -38.81
CA ASP A 614 -44.02 -1.83 -40.03
C ASP A 614 -43.12 -2.43 -41.12
N ALA A 615 -43.75 -3.11 -42.09
CA ALA A 615 -43.08 -3.78 -43.19
C ALA A 615 -42.36 -2.78 -44.10
N ASP A 616 -42.91 -1.59 -44.30
CA ASP A 616 -42.33 -0.55 -45.17
C ASP A 616 -41.00 -0.04 -44.60
N THR A 617 -40.95 0.23 -43.28
CA THR A 617 -39.68 0.55 -42.61
C THR A 617 -38.68 -0.59 -42.75
N LEU A 618 -39.10 -1.86 -42.58
CA LEU A 618 -38.15 -2.98 -42.73
C LEU A 618 -37.61 -3.09 -44.15
N LYS A 619 -38.48 -2.90 -45.16
CA LYS A 619 -38.12 -2.86 -46.58
C LYS A 619 -37.10 -1.76 -46.86
N SER A 620 -37.36 -0.53 -46.40
CA SER A 620 -36.41 0.59 -46.50
C SER A 620 -35.04 0.20 -45.91
N TYR A 621 -34.99 -0.47 -44.76
CA TYR A 621 -33.73 -0.92 -44.17
C TYR A 621 -33.00 -2.01 -44.99
N ILE A 622 -33.73 -2.91 -45.66
CA ILE A 622 -33.17 -3.96 -46.53
C ILE A 622 -32.44 -3.34 -47.72
N TYR A 623 -33.04 -2.35 -48.36
CA TYR A 623 -32.48 -1.66 -49.53
C TYR A 623 -31.64 -0.43 -49.21
N GLY A 624 -31.43 -0.12 -47.93
CA GLY A 624 -30.55 0.96 -47.51
C GLY A 624 -31.16 2.36 -47.57
N GLY A 625 -32.49 2.50 -47.58
CA GLY A 625 -33.21 3.77 -47.56
C GLY A 625 -32.79 4.69 -46.42
N HIS A 626 -32.64 4.18 -45.19
CA HIS A 626 -32.08 4.95 -44.07
C HIS A 626 -30.66 5.54 -44.31
N VAL A 627 -29.87 4.96 -45.23
CA VAL A 627 -28.57 5.54 -45.63
C VAL A 627 -28.80 6.60 -46.70
N ALA A 628 -29.71 6.38 -47.65
CA ALA A 628 -30.10 7.35 -48.67
C ALA A 628 -30.70 8.62 -48.04
N GLU A 629 -31.67 8.48 -47.13
CA GLU A 629 -32.27 9.56 -46.36
C GLU A 629 -31.22 10.36 -45.58
N TYR A 630 -30.22 9.67 -45.00
CA TYR A 630 -29.13 10.34 -44.29
C TYR A 630 -28.13 11.04 -45.23
N MET A 631 -27.97 10.55 -46.46
CA MET A 631 -27.19 11.23 -47.49
C MET A 631 -27.87 12.53 -47.92
N GLU A 632 -29.17 12.48 -48.21
CA GLU A 632 -29.98 13.65 -48.61
C GLU A 632 -30.02 14.71 -47.51
N ALA A 633 -30.33 14.31 -46.26
CA ALA A 633 -30.37 15.24 -45.14
C ALA A 633 -29.01 15.94 -44.90
N LEU A 634 -27.90 15.22 -45.06
CA LEU A 634 -26.57 15.81 -44.89
C LEU A 634 -26.17 16.72 -46.07
N GLU A 635 -26.60 16.41 -47.27
CA GLU A 635 -26.38 17.25 -48.45
C GLU A 635 -27.09 18.60 -48.32
N GLU A 636 -28.29 18.61 -47.73
CA GLU A 636 -29.06 19.83 -47.45
C GLU A 636 -28.55 20.61 -46.22
N GLU A 637 -28.20 19.94 -45.13
CA GLU A 637 -27.84 20.58 -43.86
C GLU A 637 -26.36 21.00 -43.76
N ASP A 638 -25.42 20.14 -44.18
CA ASP A 638 -23.98 20.28 -43.90
C ASP A 638 -23.10 19.54 -44.93
N ASP A 639 -22.77 20.23 -46.02
CA ASP A 639 -21.93 19.73 -47.12
C ASP A 639 -20.51 19.32 -46.66
N GLU A 640 -19.94 19.94 -45.61
CA GLU A 640 -18.63 19.54 -45.10
C GLU A 640 -18.69 18.15 -44.44
N ARG A 641 -19.73 17.89 -43.64
CA ARG A 641 -19.95 16.57 -43.03
C ARG A 641 -20.32 15.52 -44.06
N PHE A 642 -21.09 15.88 -45.09
CA PHE A 642 -21.41 15.02 -46.21
C PHE A 642 -20.16 14.53 -46.93
N LYS A 643 -19.29 15.46 -47.38
CA LYS A 643 -18.01 15.15 -48.04
C LYS A 643 -17.12 14.25 -47.19
N LYS A 644 -17.10 14.45 -45.87
CA LYS A 644 -16.32 13.64 -44.95
C LYS A 644 -16.86 12.21 -44.79
N GLN A 645 -18.17 12.08 -44.56
CA GLN A 645 -18.82 10.81 -44.24
C GLN A 645 -18.95 9.90 -45.47
N PHE A 646 -19.29 10.49 -46.63
CA PHE A 646 -19.57 9.78 -47.87
C PHE A 646 -18.48 9.99 -48.95
N SER A 647 -17.27 10.39 -48.54
CA SER A 647 -16.11 10.59 -49.45
C SER A 647 -15.89 9.46 -50.48
N THR A 648 -16.09 8.20 -50.10
CA THR A 648 -15.89 7.07 -51.01
C THR A 648 -17.05 6.88 -51.99
N TYR A 649 -18.27 7.29 -51.61
CA TYR A 649 -19.43 7.30 -52.50
C TYR A 649 -19.28 8.40 -53.56
N LEU A 650 -18.85 9.58 -53.14
CA LEU A 650 -18.55 10.70 -54.04
C LEU A 650 -17.42 10.39 -55.02
N ALA A 651 -16.43 9.59 -54.62
CA ALA A 651 -15.33 9.19 -55.51
C ALA A 651 -15.78 8.25 -56.65
N ASP A 652 -16.89 7.54 -56.46
CA ASP A 652 -17.48 6.63 -57.45
C ASP A 652 -18.77 7.21 -58.07
N ASP A 653 -19.07 8.50 -57.84
CA ASP A 653 -20.26 9.22 -58.31
C ASP A 653 -21.60 8.53 -57.96
N ILE A 654 -21.73 8.03 -56.72
CA ILE A 654 -22.95 7.35 -56.22
C ILE A 654 -23.77 8.30 -55.34
N GLY A 655 -25.01 8.61 -55.76
CA GLY A 655 -25.98 9.44 -55.04
C GLY A 655 -26.92 8.65 -54.12
N SER A 656 -27.87 9.34 -53.48
CA SER A 656 -28.90 8.73 -52.62
C SER A 656 -29.85 7.82 -53.41
N ALA A 657 -30.27 8.27 -54.59
CA ALA A 657 -31.22 7.56 -55.47
C ALA A 657 -30.68 6.21 -55.97
N ASP A 658 -29.36 6.08 -56.14
CA ASP A 658 -28.74 4.88 -56.70
C ASP A 658 -28.67 3.71 -55.70
N ILE A 659 -28.82 3.98 -54.39
CA ILE A 659 -28.57 3.00 -53.33
C ILE A 659 -29.52 1.81 -53.42
N GLU A 660 -30.81 2.05 -53.62
CA GLU A 660 -31.83 1.00 -53.69
C GLU A 660 -31.60 0.07 -54.89
N GLU A 661 -31.24 0.63 -56.04
CA GLU A 661 -30.92 -0.15 -57.25
C GLU A 661 -29.68 -1.03 -57.02
N ILE A 662 -28.61 -0.48 -56.42
CA ILE A 662 -27.38 -1.23 -56.11
C ILE A 662 -27.68 -2.48 -55.28
N TYR A 663 -28.51 -2.38 -54.22
CA TYR A 663 -28.85 -3.56 -53.41
C TYR A 663 -29.79 -4.52 -54.14
N THR A 664 -30.73 -4.00 -54.92
CA THR A 664 -31.64 -4.82 -55.74
C THR A 664 -30.88 -5.67 -56.75
N GLU A 665 -29.95 -5.08 -57.49
CA GLU A 665 -29.07 -5.78 -58.42
C GLU A 665 -28.16 -6.77 -57.69
N ALA A 666 -27.62 -6.38 -56.53
CA ALA A 666 -26.77 -7.25 -55.74
C ALA A 666 -27.50 -8.50 -55.26
N HIS A 667 -28.76 -8.39 -54.85
CA HIS A 667 -29.58 -9.54 -54.46
C HIS A 667 -29.78 -10.51 -55.64
N LYS A 668 -30.04 -9.99 -56.85
CA LYS A 668 -30.13 -10.79 -58.09
C LYS A 668 -28.80 -11.46 -58.42
N ALA A 669 -27.69 -10.72 -58.36
CA ALA A 669 -26.34 -11.23 -58.63
C ALA A 669 -25.92 -12.34 -57.64
N ILE A 670 -26.24 -12.19 -56.36
CA ILE A 670 -25.98 -13.21 -55.33
C ILE A 670 -26.75 -14.50 -55.61
N ARG A 671 -28.01 -14.40 -56.07
CA ARG A 671 -28.82 -15.58 -56.44
C ARG A 671 -28.29 -16.26 -57.69
N ALA A 672 -27.81 -15.50 -58.67
CA ALA A 672 -27.25 -16.02 -59.91
C ALA A 672 -25.95 -16.82 -59.69
N ASP A 673 -25.01 -16.34 -58.88
CA ASP A 673 -23.79 -17.08 -58.55
C ASP A 673 -23.34 -16.89 -57.09
N PRO A 674 -23.78 -17.76 -56.15
CA PRO A 674 -23.38 -17.67 -54.75
C PRO A 674 -22.00 -18.32 -54.45
N SER A 675 -21.28 -18.82 -55.48
CA SER A 675 -20.05 -19.59 -55.27
C SER A 675 -18.92 -18.76 -54.62
N PRO A 676 -18.10 -19.34 -53.73
CA PRO A 676 -16.96 -18.64 -53.15
C PRO A 676 -15.81 -18.55 -54.16
N LYS A 677 -15.39 -17.33 -54.53
CA LYS A 677 -14.18 -17.10 -55.33
C LYS A 677 -12.94 -17.09 -54.42
N PRO A 678 -12.01 -18.06 -54.54
CA PRO A 678 -10.79 -18.04 -53.75
C PRO A 678 -9.88 -16.87 -54.14
N THR A 679 -9.23 -16.26 -53.16
CA THR A 679 -8.22 -15.22 -53.39
C THR A 679 -6.93 -15.82 -53.97
N ASP A 680 -6.18 -15.03 -54.75
CA ASP A 680 -4.87 -15.43 -55.25
C ASP A 680 -3.88 -15.57 -54.08
N LYS A 681 -3.21 -16.73 -54.02
CA LYS A 681 -2.25 -17.10 -52.97
C LYS A 681 -0.83 -17.26 -53.52
N SER A 682 -0.54 -16.76 -54.72
CA SER A 682 0.78 -16.81 -55.37
C SER A 682 1.94 -16.41 -54.45
N LYS A 683 1.77 -15.37 -53.63
CA LYS A 683 2.80 -14.84 -52.70
C LYS A 683 2.80 -15.45 -51.29
N LEU A 684 2.08 -16.55 -51.05
CA LEU A 684 1.92 -17.10 -49.69
C LEU A 684 3.25 -17.48 -49.02
N GLU A 685 4.18 -18.07 -49.76
CA GLU A 685 5.49 -18.45 -49.23
C GLU A 685 6.37 -17.24 -48.89
N GLU A 686 6.26 -16.16 -49.66
CA GLU A 686 6.92 -14.89 -49.38
C GLU A 686 6.41 -14.29 -48.07
N TYR A 687 5.09 -14.25 -47.87
CA TYR A 687 4.48 -13.78 -46.62
C TYR A 687 4.89 -14.63 -45.41
N LYS A 688 4.99 -15.96 -45.57
CA LYS A 688 5.47 -16.85 -44.49
C LYS A 688 6.91 -16.53 -44.10
N LYS A 689 7.78 -16.23 -45.07
CA LYS A 689 9.19 -15.84 -44.82
C LYS A 689 9.26 -14.48 -44.12
N ALA A 690 8.55 -13.46 -44.63
CA ALA A 690 8.51 -12.13 -44.02
C ALA A 690 7.95 -12.15 -42.58
N SER A 691 6.89 -12.93 -42.33
CA SER A 691 6.31 -13.05 -40.99
C SER A 691 7.27 -13.70 -39.97
N LYS A 692 8.09 -14.67 -40.41
CA LYS A 692 9.09 -15.29 -39.54
C LYS A 692 10.19 -14.32 -39.13
N GLN A 693 10.59 -13.40 -40.00
CA GLN A 693 11.61 -12.38 -39.69
C GLN A 693 11.13 -11.41 -38.59
N ASN A 694 9.85 -11.01 -38.65
CA ASN A 694 9.27 -10.07 -37.68
C ASN A 694 8.85 -10.71 -36.34
N LYS A 695 8.90 -12.05 -36.24
CA LYS A 695 8.50 -12.75 -35.03
C LYS A 695 9.72 -13.02 -34.15
N PRO A 696 9.85 -12.37 -32.98
CA PRO A 696 10.99 -12.58 -32.11
C PRO A 696 11.07 -14.05 -31.69
N SER A 697 12.24 -14.66 -31.88
CA SER A 697 12.53 -15.99 -31.35
C SER A 697 12.66 -15.92 -29.82
N LYS A 698 12.19 -16.96 -29.13
CA LYS A 698 12.41 -17.07 -27.69
C LYS A 698 13.92 -17.18 -27.43
N ILE A 699 14.44 -16.35 -26.54
CA ILE A 699 15.83 -16.43 -26.09
C ILE A 699 16.10 -17.79 -25.42
N THR A 700 17.28 -18.35 -25.70
CA THR A 700 17.69 -19.64 -25.13
C THR A 700 18.01 -19.50 -23.64
N LYS A 701 18.27 -20.62 -22.96
CA LYS A 701 18.62 -20.61 -21.53
C LYS A 701 20.02 -19.99 -21.33
N GLU A 702 20.94 -20.29 -22.23
CA GLU A 702 22.33 -19.81 -22.22
C GLU A 702 22.38 -18.30 -22.42
N GLN A 703 21.63 -17.79 -23.40
CA GLN A 703 21.49 -16.34 -23.63
C GLN A 703 20.89 -15.63 -22.42
N ARG A 704 19.86 -16.22 -21.77
CA ARG A 704 19.30 -15.67 -20.53
C ARG A 704 20.34 -15.59 -19.41
N ALA A 705 21.12 -16.66 -19.22
CA ALA A 705 22.16 -16.70 -18.19
C ALA A 705 23.25 -15.65 -18.45
N ALA A 706 23.71 -15.53 -19.71
CA ALA A 706 24.67 -14.51 -20.11
C ALA A 706 24.14 -13.08 -19.86
N ASN A 707 22.88 -12.82 -20.22
CA ASN A 707 22.24 -11.52 -19.97
C ASN A 707 22.12 -11.18 -18.47
N VAL A 708 21.85 -12.18 -17.63
CA VAL A 708 21.82 -11.98 -16.17
C VAL A 708 23.22 -11.66 -15.65
N LYS A 709 24.24 -12.43 -16.07
CA LYS A 709 25.63 -12.20 -15.67
C LYS A 709 26.11 -10.80 -16.06
N ALA A 710 25.91 -10.40 -17.32
CA ALA A 710 26.26 -9.07 -17.81
C ALA A 710 25.57 -7.94 -17.04
N LYS A 711 24.29 -8.12 -16.66
CA LYS A 711 23.58 -7.14 -15.82
C LYS A 711 24.15 -7.02 -14.40
N VAL A 712 24.52 -8.15 -13.80
CA VAL A 712 25.14 -8.15 -12.46
C VAL A 712 26.50 -7.46 -12.51
N GLU A 713 27.33 -7.76 -13.51
CA GLU A 713 28.65 -7.14 -13.69
C GLU A 713 28.55 -5.64 -13.92
N ALA A 714 27.65 -5.18 -14.79
CA ALA A 714 27.41 -3.76 -15.02
C ALA A 714 26.94 -3.02 -13.75
N TYR A 715 26.07 -3.65 -12.96
CA TYR A 715 25.62 -3.08 -11.68
C TYR A 715 26.76 -2.95 -10.67
N MET A 716 27.60 -3.99 -10.55
CA MET A 716 28.76 -3.98 -9.66
C MET A 716 29.79 -2.94 -10.09
N ALA A 717 30.03 -2.78 -11.39
CA ALA A 717 30.92 -1.77 -11.94
C ALA A 717 30.42 -0.34 -11.73
N ALA A 718 29.11 -0.10 -11.82
CA ALA A 718 28.52 1.22 -11.55
C ALA A 718 28.46 1.58 -10.04
N SER A 719 28.63 0.57 -9.17
CA SER A 719 28.63 0.74 -7.72
C SER A 719 30.04 0.87 -7.12
N ALA A 720 31.07 0.63 -7.94
CA ALA A 720 32.49 0.86 -7.63
C ALA A 720 32.88 2.28 -8.06
#